data_AF-A0AAD9DW50-F1
#
_entry.id   AF-A0AAD9DW50-F1
#
_cell.length_a   1.000
_cell.length_b   1.000
_cell.length_c   1.000
_cell.angle_alpha   90.00
_cell.angle_beta   90.00
_cell.angle_gamma   90.00
#
_symmetry.space_group_name_H-M   'P 1'
#
loop_
_entity.id
_entity.type
_entity.pdbx_description
1 polymer ?
#
loop_
_entity_poly.entity_id
_entity_poly.type
_entity_poly.pdbx_seq_one_letter_code
_entity_poly.pdbx_strand_id
1 'polypeptide(L)'
;AANGVGSAPYNLLDVLTQYRGLSWSVGGDRNLSTVTTLPNILREFNPALLGFSEGKGTQSTPQAFLNQAIAGAKSSDMLKQAKALVNRMKNDSRINFYSDWKVITMFVGGNDLCDSCQNTLHYSAENFVKHIQQALDYLYQEIPRAIVNLMEPIHITPLRELHQDSTLKCPTWLVRILCPCVILPKPDSKALQDLNELNRAYQRGLVDLVESGRYDSHSNFTVVLQPFLRDITLPLMNGHPDRSFFSPDCFHLSQKAHTIMARGLWNNMLEPLGNKTKSQDFSADVFVKCPSEATPFVHTYDNSNYTYSKPTPTPPPILNWGSDFSCMDTAPSSSVPTSVHKLRPADIKVVAALGDSMTTGLGAKSQHYFQLSTEYKGVSWSIGGDMSLNTTTTLPNILRKFNPSLQGISKGQGLLAQKGFNMAMSGAKSLDLPGQVSALIQALQSSQTVNFQIDWKLITLLIGGNDICQYCLDQNNLSPQNYRHHLTEALDLLYKEVPRVLVNIIAVPQIDGLRKLKSSSLPCNMIPRQKCPCLIIPDDNSLELTKLKLINLEYQTVTEQLISSGRYDGREDFTVVLQPYLQNTVLPLSKDGNLDLSYFTVDCLHLSERAHSEMAIALWNNMLEPVGKKQAFNNFTYDRTKIQCPSEVSEI
;
A
#
# COMPACT_ATOMS: atom_id res chain seq x y z
N ALA A 1 -3.92 18.60 -22.32
CA ALA A 1 -3.03 18.71 -23.49
C ALA A 1 -3.77 18.53 -24.83
N ALA A 2 -4.91 17.81 -24.85
CA ALA A 2 -5.76 17.66 -26.03
C ALA A 2 -5.02 17.03 -27.24
N ASN A 3 -4.30 15.96 -26.96
CA ASN A 3 -3.58 15.15 -27.94
C ASN A 3 -4.52 14.67 -29.04
N GLY A 4 -4.21 14.97 -30.31
CA GLY A 4 -4.98 14.50 -31.47
C GLY A 4 -6.40 15.04 -31.61
N VAL A 5 -6.87 15.95 -30.77
CA VAL A 5 -8.30 16.37 -30.73
C VAL A 5 -8.80 16.96 -32.06
N GLY A 6 -7.93 17.67 -32.78
CA GLY A 6 -8.20 18.29 -34.08
C GLY A 6 -7.63 17.49 -35.25
N SER A 7 -7.25 16.23 -35.01
CA SER A 7 -6.66 15.39 -36.03
C SER A 7 -7.69 14.91 -37.04
N ALA A 8 -7.27 14.81 -38.31
CA ALA A 8 -8.10 14.20 -39.34
C ALA A 8 -8.33 12.71 -39.03
N PRO A 9 -9.49 12.14 -39.42
CA PRO A 9 -9.74 10.71 -39.25
C PRO A 9 -8.58 9.87 -39.79
N TYR A 10 -8.18 8.85 -39.03
CA TYR A 10 -7.11 7.90 -39.38
C TYR A 10 -5.66 8.45 -39.40
N ASN A 11 -5.42 9.74 -39.11
CA ASN A 11 -4.06 10.28 -39.00
C ASN A 11 -3.42 9.98 -37.63
N LEU A 12 -2.95 8.75 -37.45
CA LEU A 12 -2.41 8.28 -36.16
C LEU A 12 -1.20 9.08 -35.67
N LEU A 13 -0.35 9.59 -36.57
CA LEU A 13 0.85 10.34 -36.18
C LEU A 13 0.52 11.69 -35.53
N ASP A 14 -0.56 12.34 -35.97
CA ASP A 14 -0.96 13.65 -35.46
C ASP A 14 -1.65 13.56 -34.08
N VAL A 15 -1.83 12.36 -33.52
CA VAL A 15 -2.16 12.16 -32.09
C VAL A 15 -1.05 12.67 -31.17
N LEU A 16 0.20 12.68 -31.63
CA LEU A 16 1.32 13.25 -30.88
C LEU A 16 1.23 14.79 -30.77
N THR A 17 0.44 15.42 -31.64
CA THR A 17 0.20 16.86 -31.62
C THR A 17 -0.73 17.24 -30.48
N GLN A 18 -0.28 18.17 -29.63
CA GLN A 18 -1.05 18.72 -28.52
C GLN A 18 -1.77 19.99 -28.97
N TYR A 19 -3.07 19.90 -29.23
CA TYR A 19 -3.93 20.99 -29.71
C TYR A 19 -4.44 21.84 -28.53
N ARG A 20 -3.55 22.68 -27.99
CA ARG A 20 -3.81 23.51 -26.81
C ARG A 20 -5.09 24.35 -26.95
N GLY A 21 -5.28 24.97 -28.11
CA GLY A 21 -6.43 25.81 -28.41
C GLY A 21 -7.80 25.12 -28.43
N LEU A 22 -7.82 23.79 -28.58
CA LEU A 22 -9.04 22.97 -28.63
C LEU A 22 -9.28 22.16 -27.33
N SER A 23 -8.51 22.42 -26.28
CA SER A 23 -8.70 21.79 -24.97
C SER A 23 -10.03 22.21 -24.37
N TRP A 24 -10.92 21.27 -24.06
CA TRP A 24 -12.30 21.55 -23.61
C TRP A 24 -12.38 22.46 -22.38
N SER A 25 -11.42 22.38 -21.46
CA SER A 25 -11.41 23.13 -20.20
C SER A 25 -10.68 24.47 -20.23
N VAL A 26 -9.79 24.73 -21.20
CA VAL A 26 -8.91 25.92 -21.18
C VAL A 26 -8.42 26.40 -22.56
N GLY A 27 -8.87 25.77 -23.65
CA GLY A 27 -8.57 26.23 -25.02
C GLY A 27 -9.43 27.43 -25.42
N GLY A 28 -8.89 28.35 -26.22
CA GLY A 28 -9.59 29.55 -26.68
C GLY A 28 -9.49 29.79 -28.18
N ASP A 29 -9.21 28.76 -28.98
CA ASP A 29 -9.23 28.91 -30.44
C ASP A 29 -10.63 29.36 -30.89
N ARG A 30 -10.65 30.34 -31.80
CA ARG A 30 -11.87 30.90 -32.40
C ARG A 30 -12.85 31.47 -31.36
N ASN A 31 -14.10 31.02 -31.38
CA ASN A 31 -15.21 31.52 -30.58
C ASN A 31 -16.27 30.41 -30.37
N LEU A 32 -17.27 30.68 -29.53
CA LEU A 32 -18.28 29.70 -29.12
C LEU A 32 -19.06 29.09 -30.29
N SER A 33 -19.32 29.87 -31.35
CA SER A 33 -20.10 29.42 -32.51
C SER A 33 -19.40 28.35 -33.34
N THR A 34 -18.08 28.19 -33.20
CA THR A 34 -17.28 27.21 -33.98
C THR A 34 -16.49 26.23 -33.13
N VAL A 35 -16.09 26.62 -31.92
CA VAL A 35 -15.29 25.80 -31.00
C VAL A 35 -15.84 25.98 -29.58
N THR A 36 -16.50 24.96 -29.05
CA THR A 36 -17.01 25.01 -27.68
C THR A 36 -15.95 24.55 -26.69
N THR A 37 -15.48 25.47 -25.86
CA THR A 37 -14.59 25.26 -24.71
C THR A 37 -15.08 26.12 -23.56
N LEU A 38 -14.67 25.80 -22.32
CA LEU A 38 -15.03 26.62 -21.17
C LEU A 38 -14.62 28.10 -21.34
N PRO A 39 -13.41 28.47 -21.81
CA PRO A 39 -13.09 29.86 -22.07
C PRO A 39 -13.96 30.53 -23.13
N ASN A 40 -14.32 29.83 -24.20
CA ASN A 40 -15.19 30.41 -25.24
C ASN A 40 -16.62 30.65 -24.73
N ILE A 41 -17.11 29.84 -23.79
CA ILE A 41 -18.38 30.12 -23.09
C ILE A 41 -18.21 31.34 -22.17
N LEU A 42 -17.16 31.38 -21.36
CA LEU A 42 -16.91 32.49 -20.42
C LEU A 42 -16.70 33.84 -21.13
N ARG A 43 -16.14 33.84 -22.34
CA ARG A 43 -15.91 35.06 -23.13
C ARG A 43 -17.20 35.76 -23.59
N GLU A 44 -18.32 35.04 -23.66
CA GLU A 44 -19.63 35.66 -23.90
C GLU A 44 -20.07 36.56 -22.73
N PHE A 45 -19.58 36.28 -21.51
CA PHE A 45 -19.85 37.06 -20.30
C PHE A 45 -18.71 38.04 -19.97
N ASN A 46 -17.48 37.67 -20.28
CA ASN A 46 -16.29 38.49 -20.07
C ASN A 46 -15.39 38.47 -21.33
N PRO A 47 -15.59 39.41 -22.28
CA PRO A 47 -14.80 39.48 -23.50
C PRO A 47 -13.29 39.69 -23.25
N ALA A 48 -12.91 40.22 -22.08
CA ALA A 48 -11.53 40.47 -21.67
C ALA A 48 -10.88 39.30 -20.90
N LEU A 49 -11.50 38.11 -20.90
CA LEU A 49 -10.96 36.91 -20.26
C LEU A 49 -9.52 36.64 -20.72
N LEU A 50 -8.62 36.38 -19.76
CA LEU A 50 -7.24 35.97 -20.01
C LEU A 50 -6.99 34.56 -19.46
N GLY A 51 -5.94 33.91 -19.95
CA GLY A 51 -5.41 32.66 -19.39
C GLY A 51 -5.59 31.44 -20.28
N PHE A 52 -6.47 31.52 -21.29
CA PHE A 52 -6.72 30.41 -22.20
C PHE A 52 -5.54 30.16 -23.16
N SER A 53 -5.42 28.92 -23.61
CA SER A 53 -4.39 28.50 -24.56
C SER A 53 -4.92 28.55 -26.00
N GLU A 54 -4.05 28.77 -26.98
CA GLU A 54 -4.39 28.85 -28.42
C GLU A 54 -3.48 27.94 -29.24
N GLY A 55 -3.90 27.51 -30.43
CA GLY A 55 -3.07 26.76 -31.37
C GLY A 55 -2.54 25.43 -30.84
N LYS A 56 -1.30 25.09 -31.23
CA LYS A 56 -0.63 23.80 -30.97
C LYS A 56 0.66 24.01 -30.18
N GLY A 57 1.05 23.03 -29.36
CA GLY A 57 2.35 23.01 -28.68
C GLY A 57 2.35 22.29 -27.34
N THR A 58 3.52 22.25 -26.68
CA THR A 58 3.69 21.65 -25.34
C THR A 58 3.37 22.67 -24.24
N GLN A 59 3.40 22.27 -22.98
CA GLN A 59 3.13 23.13 -21.82
C GLN A 59 4.12 24.30 -21.67
N SER A 60 5.26 24.23 -22.37
CA SER A 60 6.29 25.25 -22.37
C SER A 60 6.14 26.25 -23.52
N THR A 61 5.32 25.97 -24.54
CA THR A 61 5.18 26.89 -25.67
C THR A 61 4.35 28.13 -25.29
N PRO A 62 4.57 29.29 -25.94
CA PRO A 62 3.77 30.49 -25.70
C PRO A 62 2.26 30.25 -25.85
N GLN A 63 1.88 29.44 -26.84
CA GLN A 63 0.54 28.97 -27.16
C GLN A 63 -0.19 28.32 -25.98
N ALA A 64 0.54 27.62 -25.11
CA ALA A 64 -0.07 26.99 -23.94
C ALA A 64 -0.53 28.00 -22.89
N PHE A 65 0.01 29.21 -22.88
CA PHE A 65 -0.22 30.24 -21.86
C PHE A 65 -0.26 29.67 -20.42
N LEU A 66 -1.44 29.55 -19.79
CA LEU A 66 -1.61 28.97 -18.44
C LEU A 66 -1.98 27.46 -18.45
N ASN A 67 -2.20 26.84 -19.61
CA ASN A 67 -2.49 25.40 -19.73
C ASN A 67 -1.24 24.55 -19.46
N GLN A 68 -1.06 24.15 -18.19
CA GLN A 68 0.10 23.36 -17.75
C GLN A 68 -0.07 21.84 -17.88
N ALA A 69 -1.14 21.36 -18.53
CA ALA A 69 -1.36 19.93 -18.71
C ALA A 69 -0.24 19.29 -19.57
N ILE A 70 0.31 18.16 -19.12
CA ILE A 70 1.39 17.42 -19.81
C ILE A 70 0.84 16.10 -20.33
N ALA A 71 1.16 15.74 -21.58
CA ALA A 71 0.79 14.44 -22.13
C ALA A 71 1.46 13.30 -21.34
N GLY A 72 0.70 12.27 -20.98
CA GLY A 72 1.18 11.15 -20.17
C GLY A 72 1.32 11.43 -18.66
N ALA A 73 0.94 12.62 -18.19
CA ALA A 73 1.04 12.96 -16.77
C ALA A 73 0.12 12.10 -15.89
N LYS A 74 0.58 11.85 -14.67
CA LYS A 74 -0.12 11.12 -13.60
C LYS A 74 -0.44 12.02 -12.42
N SER A 75 -1.18 11.51 -11.45
CA SER A 75 -1.49 12.24 -10.21
C SER A 75 -0.23 12.79 -9.52
N SER A 76 0.88 12.04 -9.51
CA SER A 76 2.16 12.47 -8.93
C SER A 76 2.77 13.73 -9.56
N ASP A 77 2.38 14.09 -10.79
CA ASP A 77 2.87 15.28 -11.49
C ASP A 77 2.08 16.55 -11.12
N MET A 78 0.94 16.42 -10.44
CA MET A 78 -0.01 17.52 -10.26
C MET A 78 0.56 18.67 -9.43
N LEU A 79 1.36 18.39 -8.39
CA LEU A 79 2.02 19.43 -7.61
C LEU A 79 3.01 20.25 -8.48
N LYS A 80 3.74 19.58 -9.39
CA LYS A 80 4.67 20.25 -10.31
C LYS A 80 3.92 21.16 -11.29
N GLN A 81 2.79 20.70 -11.83
CA GLN A 81 1.94 21.51 -12.72
C GLN A 81 1.32 22.70 -11.98
N ALA A 82 0.84 22.51 -10.74
CA ALA A 82 0.31 23.58 -9.90
C ALA A 82 1.35 24.67 -9.62
N LYS A 83 2.58 24.28 -9.25
CA LYS A 83 3.73 25.20 -9.07
C LYS A 83 4.05 25.98 -10.35
N ALA A 84 4.09 25.30 -11.49
CA ALA A 84 4.34 25.95 -12.77
C ALA A 84 3.25 26.97 -13.13
N LEU A 85 1.98 26.64 -12.88
CA LEU A 85 0.84 27.53 -13.10
C LEU A 85 0.92 28.78 -12.22
N VAL A 86 1.15 28.62 -10.91
CA VAL A 86 1.30 29.74 -9.97
C VAL A 86 2.44 30.66 -10.39
N ASN A 87 3.61 30.09 -10.70
CA ASN A 87 4.77 30.87 -11.12
C ASN A 87 4.51 31.66 -12.40
N ARG A 88 3.81 31.08 -13.38
CA ARG A 88 3.43 31.79 -14.61
C ARG A 88 2.49 32.96 -14.32
N MET A 89 1.47 32.76 -13.48
CA MET A 89 0.54 33.84 -13.13
C MET A 89 1.21 34.98 -12.35
N LYS A 90 2.14 34.68 -11.44
CA LYS A 90 2.89 35.69 -10.68
C LYS A 90 3.82 36.53 -11.57
N ASN A 91 4.31 35.95 -12.67
CA ASN A 91 5.31 36.58 -13.54
C ASN A 91 4.72 37.25 -14.79
N ASP A 92 3.41 37.14 -15.03
CA ASP A 92 2.75 37.78 -16.18
C ASP A 92 2.14 39.12 -15.77
N SER A 93 2.65 40.22 -16.32
CA SER A 93 2.21 41.58 -15.97
C SER A 93 0.77 41.90 -16.37
N ARG A 94 0.14 41.07 -17.22
CA ARG A 94 -1.28 41.23 -17.61
C ARG A 94 -2.23 40.65 -16.57
N ILE A 95 -1.73 39.85 -15.62
CA ILE A 95 -2.53 39.21 -14.58
C ILE A 95 -2.24 39.93 -13.26
N ASN A 96 -3.26 40.55 -12.66
CA ASN A 96 -3.16 40.94 -11.28
C ASN A 96 -3.38 39.71 -10.40
N PHE A 97 -2.27 39.10 -9.99
CA PHE A 97 -2.27 37.86 -9.22
C PHE A 97 -3.16 37.94 -7.98
N TYR A 98 -3.22 39.08 -7.29
CA TYR A 98 -3.95 39.23 -6.04
C TYR A 98 -5.41 39.68 -6.21
N SER A 99 -5.73 40.48 -7.23
CA SER A 99 -7.09 41.02 -7.39
C SER A 99 -7.98 40.25 -8.34
N ASP A 100 -7.43 39.62 -9.37
CA ASP A 100 -8.27 39.01 -10.41
C ASP A 100 -8.88 37.70 -9.90
N TRP A 101 -10.11 37.38 -10.28
CA TRP A 101 -10.67 36.05 -10.03
C TRP A 101 -10.12 35.04 -11.05
N LYS A 102 -9.75 33.84 -10.57
CA LYS A 102 -9.26 32.75 -11.41
C LYS A 102 -10.20 31.54 -11.36
N VAL A 103 -10.42 30.91 -12.51
CA VAL A 103 -11.04 29.58 -12.60
C VAL A 103 -9.97 28.60 -13.06
N ILE A 104 -9.70 27.57 -12.26
CA ILE A 104 -8.66 26.57 -12.52
C ILE A 104 -9.35 25.22 -12.66
N THR A 105 -9.12 24.51 -13.77
CA THR A 105 -9.67 23.15 -13.95
C THR A 105 -8.56 22.12 -13.80
N MET A 106 -8.73 21.21 -12.82
CA MET A 106 -7.81 20.12 -12.52
C MET A 106 -8.42 18.79 -12.98
N PHE A 107 -7.77 18.10 -13.92
CA PHE A 107 -8.22 16.80 -14.44
C PHE A 107 -7.04 15.87 -14.73
N VAL A 108 -7.03 14.71 -14.08
CA VAL A 108 -5.99 13.66 -14.19
C VAL A 108 -6.56 12.32 -13.72
N GLY A 109 -5.82 11.23 -13.90
CA GLY A 109 -6.17 9.89 -13.39
C GLY A 109 -6.31 8.82 -14.47
N GLY A 110 -6.51 9.21 -15.74
CA GLY A 110 -6.56 8.26 -16.86
C GLY A 110 -5.27 7.45 -16.99
N ASN A 111 -4.11 8.10 -16.98
CA ASN A 111 -2.81 7.43 -17.07
C ASN A 111 -2.49 6.60 -15.82
N ASP A 112 -2.91 7.05 -14.63
CA ASP A 112 -2.78 6.29 -13.38
C ASP A 112 -3.54 4.95 -13.47
N LEU A 113 -4.74 4.96 -14.04
CA LEU A 113 -5.54 3.74 -14.26
C LEU A 113 -4.96 2.84 -15.34
N CYS A 114 -4.41 3.45 -16.40
CA CYS A 114 -3.74 2.75 -17.50
C CYS A 114 -2.51 1.94 -17.07
N ASP A 115 -1.83 2.38 -16.00
CA ASP A 115 -0.63 1.73 -15.45
C ASP A 115 -0.87 1.02 -14.11
N SER A 116 -2.09 1.04 -13.57
CA SER A 116 -2.42 0.60 -12.21
C SER A 116 -1.96 -0.82 -11.85
N CYS A 117 -2.06 -1.74 -12.82
CA CYS A 117 -1.65 -3.13 -12.70
C CYS A 117 -0.12 -3.36 -12.67
N GLN A 118 0.69 -2.35 -13.01
CA GLN A 118 2.16 -2.45 -12.95
C GLN A 118 2.67 -2.29 -11.51
N ASN A 119 1.98 -1.51 -10.70
CA ASN A 119 2.33 -1.27 -9.30
C ASN A 119 1.08 -0.83 -8.51
N THR A 120 0.35 -1.79 -7.98
CA THR A 120 -0.92 -1.58 -7.26
C THR A 120 -0.79 -0.67 -6.04
N LEU A 121 0.40 -0.59 -5.45
CA LEU A 121 0.69 0.28 -4.31
C LEU A 121 0.93 1.72 -4.74
N HIS A 122 1.72 1.94 -5.80
CA HIS A 122 1.99 3.27 -6.33
C HIS A 122 0.72 3.95 -6.87
N TYR A 123 -0.13 3.18 -7.57
CA TYR A 123 -1.42 3.63 -8.11
C TYR A 123 -2.60 3.29 -7.20
N SER A 124 -2.38 3.23 -5.87
CA SER A 124 -3.47 3.03 -4.92
C SER A 124 -4.36 4.28 -4.86
N ALA A 125 -5.62 4.09 -4.44
CA ALA A 125 -6.54 5.23 -4.28
C ALA A 125 -6.03 6.26 -3.26
N GLU A 126 -5.38 5.80 -2.20
CA GLU A 126 -4.78 6.67 -1.19
C GLU A 126 -3.66 7.54 -1.79
N ASN A 127 -2.74 6.96 -2.55
CA ASN A 127 -1.66 7.71 -3.21
C ASN A 127 -2.18 8.67 -4.27
N PHE A 128 -3.16 8.24 -5.08
CA PHE A 128 -3.83 9.11 -6.04
C PHE A 128 -4.42 10.35 -5.35
N VAL A 129 -5.27 10.16 -4.33
CA VAL A 129 -5.91 11.25 -3.58
C VAL A 129 -4.86 12.13 -2.90
N LYS A 130 -3.82 11.53 -2.32
CA LYS A 130 -2.72 12.28 -1.69
C LYS A 130 -2.02 13.21 -2.67
N HIS A 131 -1.68 12.77 -3.87
CA HIS A 131 -1.02 13.64 -4.84
C HIS A 131 -1.93 14.80 -5.29
N ILE A 132 -3.23 14.55 -5.45
CA ILE A 132 -4.22 15.60 -5.73
C ILE A 132 -4.31 16.59 -4.57
N GLN A 133 -4.43 16.08 -3.33
CA GLN A 133 -4.44 16.89 -2.13
C GLN A 133 -3.21 17.78 -2.03
N GLN A 134 -2.00 17.26 -2.29
CA GLN A 134 -0.77 18.06 -2.26
C GLN A 134 -0.81 19.23 -3.24
N ALA A 135 -1.34 19.01 -4.44
CA ALA A 135 -1.50 20.07 -5.44
C ALA A 135 -2.55 21.10 -5.01
N LEU A 136 -3.70 20.66 -4.50
CA LEU A 136 -4.77 21.54 -4.03
C LEU A 136 -4.36 22.35 -2.80
N ASP A 137 -3.67 21.73 -1.83
CA ASP A 137 -3.13 22.39 -0.64
C ASP A 137 -2.16 23.51 -1.03
N TYR A 138 -1.32 23.26 -2.03
CA TYR A 138 -0.43 24.30 -2.57
C TYR A 138 -1.21 25.43 -3.26
N LEU A 139 -2.22 25.13 -4.09
CA LEU A 139 -3.05 26.16 -4.72
C LEU A 139 -3.80 27.00 -3.68
N TYR A 140 -4.35 26.33 -2.66
CA TYR A 140 -5.07 26.95 -1.54
C TYR A 140 -4.19 27.92 -0.75
N GLN A 141 -2.92 27.56 -0.55
CA GLN A 141 -1.95 28.43 0.15
C GLN A 141 -1.49 29.61 -0.70
N GLU A 142 -1.33 29.42 -2.01
CA GLU A 142 -0.61 30.37 -2.86
C GLU A 142 -1.51 31.31 -3.67
N ILE A 143 -2.72 30.87 -4.04
CA ILE A 143 -3.57 31.59 -4.98
C ILE A 143 -4.73 32.26 -4.23
N PRO A 144 -4.81 33.60 -4.24
CA PRO A 144 -6.00 34.30 -3.81
C PRO A 144 -7.06 34.33 -4.94
N ARG A 145 -8.34 34.44 -4.56
CA ARG A 145 -9.48 34.66 -5.47
C ARG A 145 -9.57 33.60 -6.56
N ALA A 146 -9.74 32.33 -6.17
CA ALA A 146 -9.83 31.24 -7.13
C ALA A 146 -10.97 30.26 -6.86
N ILE A 147 -11.57 29.78 -7.94
CA ILE A 147 -12.45 28.61 -7.93
C ILE A 147 -11.71 27.50 -8.66
N VAL A 148 -11.46 26.39 -7.98
CA VAL A 148 -10.85 25.20 -8.58
C VAL A 148 -11.93 24.20 -8.92
N ASN A 149 -12.17 23.96 -10.21
CA ASN A 149 -12.95 22.84 -10.69
C ASN A 149 -12.10 21.57 -10.61
N LEU A 150 -12.39 20.70 -9.63
CA LEU A 150 -11.76 19.38 -9.53
C LEU A 150 -12.61 18.36 -10.29
N MET A 151 -12.09 17.86 -11.40
CA MET A 151 -12.73 16.84 -12.20
C MET A 151 -12.45 15.46 -11.64
N GLU A 152 -13.49 14.63 -11.50
CA GLU A 152 -13.30 13.21 -11.22
C GLU A 152 -12.64 12.49 -12.40
N PRO A 153 -11.81 11.46 -12.14
CA PRO A 153 -11.33 10.57 -13.19
C PRO A 153 -12.52 9.96 -13.92
N ILE A 154 -12.44 9.97 -15.25
CA ILE A 154 -13.45 9.35 -16.10
C ILE A 154 -13.57 7.86 -15.79
N HIS A 155 -14.80 7.34 -15.79
CA HIS A 155 -15.01 5.89 -15.75
C HIS A 155 -14.41 5.26 -17.01
N ILE A 156 -13.26 4.61 -16.86
CA ILE A 156 -12.39 4.27 -17.99
C ILE A 156 -12.78 2.97 -18.70
N THR A 157 -13.54 2.09 -18.03
CA THR A 157 -13.84 0.74 -18.52
C THR A 157 -14.63 0.68 -19.83
N PRO A 158 -15.60 1.58 -20.11
CA PRO A 158 -16.30 1.62 -21.40
C PRO A 158 -15.37 1.75 -22.62
N LEU A 159 -14.18 2.35 -22.46
CA LEU A 159 -13.16 2.43 -23.51
C LEU A 159 -12.85 1.06 -24.16
N ARG A 160 -12.98 -0.03 -23.40
CA ARG A 160 -12.69 -1.38 -23.88
C ARG A 160 -13.59 -1.80 -25.04
N GLU A 161 -14.82 -1.28 -25.12
CA GLU A 161 -15.79 -1.62 -26.16
C GLU A 161 -15.25 -1.27 -27.56
N LEU A 162 -14.55 -0.14 -27.71
CA LEU A 162 -13.89 0.27 -28.96
C LEU A 162 -12.83 -0.73 -29.43
N HIS A 163 -12.19 -1.41 -28.50
CA HIS A 163 -11.05 -2.29 -28.76
C HIS A 163 -11.42 -3.77 -28.84
N GLN A 164 -12.66 -4.10 -28.46
CA GLN A 164 -13.26 -5.43 -28.64
C GLN A 164 -13.93 -5.56 -30.01
N ASP A 165 -14.35 -4.45 -30.60
CA ASP A 165 -14.95 -4.42 -31.93
C ASP A 165 -13.91 -4.25 -33.05
N SER A 166 -13.61 -5.34 -33.74
CA SER A 166 -12.66 -5.33 -34.87
C SER A 166 -13.13 -4.49 -36.07
N THR A 167 -14.44 -4.24 -36.21
CA THR A 167 -14.99 -3.50 -37.36
C THR A 167 -14.61 -2.02 -37.33
N LEU A 168 -14.36 -1.47 -36.13
CA LEU A 168 -13.99 -0.07 -35.93
C LEU A 168 -12.55 0.23 -36.37
N LYS A 169 -11.73 -0.79 -36.65
CA LYS A 169 -10.32 -0.65 -37.06
C LYS A 169 -9.53 0.28 -36.13
N CYS A 170 -9.78 0.17 -34.83
CA CYS A 170 -9.02 0.88 -33.82
C CYS A 170 -7.62 0.28 -33.70
N PRO A 171 -6.56 1.09 -33.50
CA PRO A 171 -5.19 0.59 -33.35
C PRO A 171 -5.00 -0.03 -31.96
N THR A 172 -5.69 -1.13 -31.68
CA THR A 172 -5.69 -1.81 -30.37
C THR A 172 -4.29 -2.22 -29.92
N TRP A 173 -3.39 -2.52 -30.87
CA TRP A 173 -1.99 -2.79 -30.55
C TRP A 173 -1.30 -1.62 -29.84
N LEU A 174 -1.61 -0.37 -30.22
CA LEU A 174 -1.04 0.84 -29.62
C LEU A 174 -1.63 1.07 -28.23
N VAL A 175 -2.94 0.94 -28.07
CA VAL A 175 -3.60 1.17 -26.78
C VAL A 175 -3.27 0.05 -25.77
N ARG A 176 -2.92 -1.16 -26.23
CA ARG A 176 -2.32 -2.19 -25.36
C ARG A 176 -0.97 -1.77 -24.78
N ILE A 177 -0.21 -0.90 -25.46
CA ILE A 177 1.05 -0.36 -24.95
C ILE A 177 0.80 0.83 -24.03
N LEU A 178 -0.11 1.74 -24.42
CA LEU A 178 -0.39 2.97 -23.68
C LEU A 178 -1.26 2.77 -22.44
N CYS A 179 -2.16 1.77 -22.47
CA CYS A 179 -3.15 1.53 -21.44
C CYS A 179 -3.37 0.03 -21.18
N PRO A 180 -2.30 -0.74 -20.90
CA PRO A 180 -2.35 -2.19 -20.76
C PRO A 180 -3.35 -2.64 -19.70
N CYS A 181 -3.42 -1.93 -18.56
CA CYS A 181 -4.23 -2.35 -17.42
C CYS A 181 -5.74 -2.22 -17.67
N VAL A 182 -6.15 -1.44 -18.68
CA VAL A 182 -7.56 -1.34 -19.10
C VAL A 182 -7.88 -2.32 -20.23
N ILE A 183 -7.00 -2.45 -21.22
CA ILE A 183 -7.30 -3.20 -22.44
C ILE A 183 -7.02 -4.71 -22.32
N LEU A 184 -5.98 -5.12 -21.57
CA LEU A 184 -5.54 -6.52 -21.50
C LEU A 184 -6.42 -7.44 -20.63
N PRO A 185 -7.05 -7.00 -19.52
CA PRO A 185 -7.88 -7.88 -18.72
C PRO A 185 -8.97 -8.55 -19.54
N LYS A 186 -9.25 -9.84 -19.27
CA LYS A 186 -10.36 -10.57 -19.91
C LYS A 186 -11.71 -10.05 -19.39
N PRO A 187 -12.80 -10.14 -20.17
CA PRO A 187 -14.15 -9.97 -19.65
C PRO A 187 -14.36 -10.81 -18.37
N ASP A 188 -15.08 -10.24 -17.41
CA ASP A 188 -15.43 -10.86 -16.11
C ASP A 188 -14.27 -11.36 -15.24
N SER A 189 -13.03 -10.94 -15.55
CA SER A 189 -11.86 -11.31 -14.74
C SER A 189 -11.76 -10.50 -13.45
N LYS A 190 -11.11 -11.08 -12.43
CA LYS A 190 -10.80 -10.37 -11.18
C LYS A 190 -10.00 -9.08 -11.42
N ALA A 191 -9.03 -9.10 -12.35
CA ALA A 191 -8.27 -7.91 -12.73
C ALA A 191 -9.15 -6.77 -13.27
N LEU A 192 -10.22 -7.09 -14.00
CA LEU A 192 -11.18 -6.08 -14.48
C LEU A 192 -12.07 -5.56 -13.34
N GLN A 193 -12.49 -6.43 -12.41
CA GLN A 193 -13.21 -6.02 -11.21
C GLN A 193 -12.36 -5.09 -10.35
N ASP A 194 -11.09 -5.42 -10.12
CA ASP A 194 -10.13 -4.62 -9.36
C ASP A 194 -9.91 -3.24 -10.00
N LEU A 195 -9.82 -3.17 -11.34
CA LEU A 195 -9.73 -1.90 -12.07
C LEU A 195 -10.99 -1.03 -11.85
N ASN A 196 -12.18 -1.62 -11.91
CA ASN A 196 -13.43 -0.92 -11.66
C ASN A 196 -13.49 -0.42 -10.22
N GLU A 197 -13.17 -1.28 -9.25
CA GLU A 197 -13.11 -0.93 -7.83
C GLU A 197 -12.11 0.21 -7.56
N LEU A 198 -10.94 0.18 -8.21
CA LEU A 198 -9.91 1.21 -8.11
C LEU A 198 -10.38 2.54 -8.70
N ASN A 199 -10.98 2.54 -9.89
CA ASN A 199 -11.55 3.73 -10.51
C ASN A 199 -12.62 4.37 -9.58
N ARG A 200 -13.51 3.56 -9.00
CA ARG A 200 -14.48 4.02 -8.00
C ARG A 200 -13.83 4.48 -6.71
N ALA A 201 -12.72 3.88 -6.30
CA ALA A 201 -11.98 4.29 -5.11
C ALA A 201 -11.31 5.66 -5.31
N TYR A 202 -10.78 5.95 -6.51
CA TYR A 202 -10.27 7.28 -6.86
C TYR A 202 -11.37 8.34 -6.76
N GLN A 203 -12.53 8.06 -7.39
CA GLN A 203 -13.68 8.97 -7.38
C GLN A 203 -14.17 9.24 -5.95
N ARG A 204 -14.37 8.18 -5.14
CA ARG A 204 -14.77 8.31 -3.72
C ARG A 204 -13.75 9.08 -2.89
N GLY A 205 -12.46 8.82 -3.07
CA GLY A 205 -11.43 9.50 -2.32
C GLY A 205 -11.35 11.01 -2.63
N LEU A 206 -11.65 11.43 -3.86
CA LEU A 206 -11.78 12.86 -4.18
C LEU A 206 -13.03 13.49 -3.57
N VAL A 207 -14.15 12.75 -3.51
CA VAL A 207 -15.35 13.18 -2.78
C VAL A 207 -14.98 13.40 -1.31
N ASP A 208 -14.39 12.42 -0.64
CA ASP A 208 -14.02 12.51 0.78
C ASP A 208 -13.06 13.68 1.04
N LEU A 209 -12.10 13.91 0.13
CA LEU A 209 -11.16 15.02 0.23
C LEU A 209 -11.87 16.40 0.19
N VAL A 210 -12.79 16.61 -0.75
CA VAL A 210 -13.51 17.89 -0.89
C VAL A 210 -14.57 18.05 0.19
N GLU A 211 -15.33 16.99 0.49
CA GLU A 211 -16.38 16.96 1.51
C GLU A 211 -15.84 17.16 2.94
N SER A 212 -14.53 17.07 3.14
CA SER A 212 -13.90 17.49 4.40
C SER A 212 -14.08 18.99 4.71
N GLY A 213 -14.48 19.80 3.72
CA GLY A 213 -14.68 21.26 3.84
C GLY A 213 -13.38 22.06 3.99
N ARG A 214 -12.21 21.41 3.87
CA ARG A 214 -10.91 22.01 4.16
C ARG A 214 -10.53 23.20 3.28
N TYR A 215 -11.09 23.29 2.07
CA TYR A 215 -10.78 24.35 1.11
C TYR A 215 -11.76 25.53 1.16
N ASP A 216 -12.70 25.49 2.10
CA ASP A 216 -13.80 26.45 2.22
C ASP A 216 -13.74 27.27 3.50
N SER A 217 -12.56 27.32 4.15
CA SER A 217 -12.39 28.05 5.41
C SER A 217 -12.38 29.58 5.24
N HIS A 218 -12.35 30.09 4.00
CA HIS A 218 -12.47 31.51 3.67
C HIS A 218 -13.10 31.74 2.30
N SER A 219 -13.70 32.92 2.09
CA SER A 219 -14.57 33.22 0.94
C SER A 219 -13.85 33.55 -0.38
N ASN A 220 -12.52 33.69 -0.39
CA ASN A 220 -11.75 34.02 -1.60
C ASN A 220 -11.12 32.79 -2.29
N PHE A 221 -11.40 31.57 -1.84
CA PHE A 221 -10.97 30.35 -2.51
C PHE A 221 -11.96 29.23 -2.24
N THR A 222 -12.17 28.35 -3.22
CA THR A 222 -12.93 27.11 -3.02
C THR A 222 -12.50 26.04 -4.02
N VAL A 223 -12.63 24.78 -3.64
CA VAL A 223 -12.51 23.63 -4.56
C VAL A 223 -13.89 23.03 -4.73
N VAL A 224 -14.37 22.99 -5.96
CA VAL A 224 -15.68 22.42 -6.32
C VAL A 224 -15.46 21.16 -7.14
N LEU A 225 -15.94 20.03 -6.63
CA LEU A 225 -15.93 18.77 -7.35
C LEU A 225 -16.97 18.81 -8.50
N GLN A 226 -16.56 18.39 -9.70
CA GLN A 226 -17.40 18.36 -10.90
C GLN A 226 -17.55 16.89 -11.38
N PRO A 227 -18.55 16.14 -10.87
CA PRO A 227 -18.61 14.69 -11.03
C PRO A 227 -19.27 14.21 -12.33
N PHE A 228 -19.56 15.08 -13.31
CA PHE A 228 -20.33 14.67 -14.50
C PHE A 228 -19.68 13.54 -15.33
N LEU A 229 -18.39 13.24 -15.14
CA LEU A 229 -17.68 12.12 -15.79
C LEU A 229 -17.63 10.84 -14.93
N ARG A 230 -18.28 10.83 -13.76
CA ARG A 230 -18.27 9.70 -12.82
C ARG A 230 -18.86 8.46 -13.47
N ASP A 231 -19.96 8.65 -14.19
CA ASP A 231 -20.59 7.64 -15.04
C ASP A 231 -20.64 8.17 -16.46
N ILE A 232 -20.33 7.33 -17.46
CA ILE A 232 -20.38 7.72 -18.86
C ILE A 232 -21.15 6.71 -19.68
N THR A 233 -21.82 7.19 -20.72
CA THR A 233 -22.43 6.37 -21.76
C THR A 233 -21.74 6.68 -23.08
N LEU A 234 -21.18 5.65 -23.73
CA LEU A 234 -20.57 5.79 -25.04
C LEU A 234 -21.67 5.93 -26.11
N PRO A 235 -21.48 6.84 -27.08
CA PRO A 235 -22.42 6.99 -28.17
C PRO A 235 -22.29 5.79 -29.12
N LEU A 236 -23.42 5.31 -29.63
CA LEU A 236 -23.47 4.21 -30.59
C LEU A 236 -23.87 4.73 -31.98
N MET A 237 -23.19 4.25 -33.02
CA MET A 237 -23.56 4.42 -34.41
C MET A 237 -23.76 3.03 -35.02
N ASN A 238 -24.97 2.75 -35.50
CA ASN A 238 -25.36 1.43 -36.05
C ASN A 238 -25.09 0.25 -35.09
N GLY A 239 -25.27 0.45 -33.79
CA GLY A 239 -25.05 -0.58 -32.77
C GLY A 239 -23.60 -0.76 -32.32
N HIS A 240 -22.67 0.03 -32.85
CA HIS A 240 -21.24 -0.01 -32.50
C HIS A 240 -20.79 1.32 -31.88
N PRO A 241 -19.76 1.36 -31.01
CA PRO A 241 -19.21 2.61 -30.50
C PRO A 241 -18.87 3.61 -31.63
N ASP A 242 -19.40 4.83 -31.53
CA ASP A 242 -19.20 5.89 -32.53
C ASP A 242 -17.77 6.44 -32.43
N ARG A 243 -16.91 5.96 -33.34
CA ARG A 243 -15.51 6.38 -33.46
C ARG A 243 -15.33 7.88 -33.67
N SER A 244 -16.33 8.63 -34.14
CA SER A 244 -16.22 10.08 -34.35
C SER A 244 -16.02 10.88 -33.06
N PHE A 245 -16.27 10.28 -31.90
CA PHE A 245 -16.00 10.87 -30.59
C PHE A 245 -14.56 10.67 -30.09
N PHE A 246 -13.74 9.94 -30.83
CA PHE A 246 -12.35 9.63 -30.48
C PHE A 246 -11.39 10.15 -31.55
N SER A 247 -10.16 10.41 -31.12
CA SER A 247 -9.04 10.70 -32.01
C SER A 247 -8.64 9.43 -32.79
N PRO A 248 -7.76 9.53 -33.80
CA PRO A 248 -7.36 8.39 -34.64
C PRO A 248 -6.85 7.15 -33.88
N ASP A 249 -6.36 7.31 -32.65
CA ASP A 249 -5.90 6.23 -31.77
C ASP A 249 -7.03 5.44 -31.06
N CYS A 250 -8.29 5.88 -31.16
CA CYS A 250 -9.43 5.37 -30.39
C CYS A 250 -9.22 5.41 -28.86
N PHE A 251 -8.38 6.31 -28.36
CA PHE A 251 -8.06 6.44 -26.94
C PHE A 251 -8.27 7.88 -26.47
N HIS A 252 -7.63 8.85 -27.12
CA HIS A 252 -7.90 10.25 -26.85
C HIS A 252 -9.25 10.67 -27.44
N LEU A 253 -9.88 11.67 -26.83
CA LEU A 253 -11.19 12.18 -27.23
C LEU A 253 -11.06 13.18 -28.40
N SER A 254 -12.02 13.15 -29.32
CA SER A 254 -12.08 14.08 -30.45
C SER A 254 -12.63 15.44 -30.04
N GLN A 255 -12.59 16.41 -30.97
CA GLN A 255 -13.23 17.72 -30.78
C GLN A 255 -14.74 17.60 -30.49
N LYS A 256 -15.41 16.58 -31.02
CA LYS A 256 -16.84 16.31 -30.76
C LYS A 256 -17.08 15.97 -29.29
N ALA A 257 -16.28 15.05 -28.72
CA ALA A 257 -16.35 14.70 -27.31
C ALA A 257 -15.91 15.88 -26.40
N HIS A 258 -14.84 16.59 -26.77
CA HIS A 258 -14.40 17.79 -26.06
C HIS A 258 -15.49 18.87 -25.99
N THR A 259 -16.26 19.04 -27.07
CA THR A 259 -17.41 19.96 -27.11
C THR A 259 -18.43 19.57 -26.05
N ILE A 260 -18.81 18.30 -25.97
CA ILE A 260 -19.77 17.82 -24.96
C ILE A 260 -19.20 18.00 -23.54
N MET A 261 -17.93 17.67 -23.31
CA MET A 261 -17.30 17.85 -21.99
C MET A 261 -17.26 19.32 -21.55
N ALA A 262 -17.01 20.26 -22.46
CA ALA A 262 -17.03 21.69 -22.14
C ALA A 262 -18.43 22.15 -21.71
N ARG A 263 -19.48 21.68 -22.39
CA ARG A 263 -20.88 21.96 -22.03
C ARG A 263 -21.26 21.29 -20.72
N GLY A 264 -20.84 20.05 -20.52
CA GLY A 264 -21.04 19.29 -19.28
C GLY A 264 -20.45 20.02 -18.07
N LEU A 265 -19.17 20.44 -18.16
CA LEU A 265 -18.52 21.21 -17.10
C LEU A 265 -19.22 22.53 -16.82
N TRP A 266 -19.53 23.30 -17.86
CA TRP A 266 -20.24 24.57 -17.67
C TRP A 266 -21.58 24.36 -16.97
N ASN A 267 -22.38 23.40 -17.43
CA ASN A 267 -23.67 23.11 -16.81
C ASN A 267 -23.53 22.61 -15.36
N ASN A 268 -22.51 21.80 -15.07
CA ASN A 268 -22.25 21.28 -13.73
C ASN A 268 -21.76 22.37 -12.76
N MET A 269 -21.04 23.39 -13.27
CA MET A 269 -20.70 24.60 -12.51
C MET A 269 -21.94 25.44 -12.14
N LEU A 270 -23.01 25.35 -12.92
CA LEU A 270 -24.30 26.01 -12.67
C LEU A 270 -25.29 25.14 -11.88
N GLU A 271 -24.87 23.98 -11.38
CA GLU A 271 -25.70 23.10 -10.54
C GLU A 271 -25.30 23.22 -9.06
N PRO A 272 -26.27 23.35 -8.14
CA PRO A 272 -25.97 23.47 -6.71
C PRO A 272 -25.29 22.21 -6.16
N LEU A 273 -24.44 22.40 -5.16
CA LEU A 273 -23.82 21.28 -4.45
C LEU A 273 -24.90 20.38 -3.83
N GLY A 274 -24.63 19.08 -3.76
CA GLY A 274 -25.62 18.05 -3.41
C GLY A 274 -26.51 17.58 -4.58
N ASN A 275 -26.69 18.41 -5.62
CA ASN A 275 -27.53 18.07 -6.78
C ASN A 275 -26.80 18.20 -8.13
N LYS A 276 -25.47 18.07 -8.12
CA LYS A 276 -24.67 18.04 -9.35
C LYS A 276 -24.91 16.77 -10.15
N THR A 277 -25.02 16.91 -11.46
CA THR A 277 -25.04 15.81 -12.43
C THR A 277 -23.78 14.96 -12.29
N LYS A 278 -23.94 13.64 -12.21
CA LYS A 278 -22.85 12.65 -12.04
C LYS A 278 -22.57 11.82 -13.29
N SER A 279 -23.43 11.91 -14.30
CA SER A 279 -23.38 11.09 -15.49
C SER A 279 -23.30 11.92 -16.76
N GLN A 280 -22.44 11.52 -17.70
CA GLN A 280 -22.35 12.11 -19.02
C GLN A 280 -22.75 11.10 -20.10
N ASP A 281 -23.88 11.36 -20.72
CA ASP A 281 -24.25 10.70 -21.97
C ASP A 281 -23.65 11.49 -23.14
N PHE A 282 -22.73 10.87 -23.88
CA PHE A 282 -22.12 11.49 -25.06
C PHE A 282 -23.01 11.40 -26.31
N SER A 283 -24.10 10.64 -26.26
CA SER A 283 -25.12 10.58 -27.33
C SER A 283 -26.20 11.64 -27.19
N ALA A 284 -26.41 12.17 -25.98
CA ALA A 284 -27.44 13.16 -25.70
C ALA A 284 -27.05 14.57 -26.17
N ASP A 285 -28.05 15.33 -26.63
CA ASP A 285 -27.90 16.75 -26.91
C ASP A 285 -27.72 17.54 -25.61
N VAL A 286 -26.47 17.85 -25.27
CA VAL A 286 -26.14 18.75 -24.17
C VAL A 286 -26.13 20.18 -24.70
N PHE A 287 -27.05 21.01 -24.22
CA PHE A 287 -27.09 22.45 -24.50
C PHE A 287 -26.39 23.24 -23.39
N VAL A 288 -25.71 24.34 -23.75
CA VAL A 288 -25.11 25.27 -22.78
C VAL A 288 -26.24 25.99 -22.05
N LYS A 289 -26.34 25.82 -20.73
CA LYS A 289 -27.33 26.53 -19.90
C LYS A 289 -26.91 27.99 -19.73
N CYS A 290 -27.87 28.90 -19.66
CA CYS A 290 -27.62 30.29 -19.24
C CYS A 290 -27.96 30.45 -17.76
N PRO A 291 -27.15 31.17 -16.96
CA PRO A 291 -27.54 31.58 -15.61
C PRO A 291 -28.83 32.39 -15.64
N SER A 292 -29.70 32.21 -14.64
CA SER A 292 -30.93 32.99 -14.49
C SER A 292 -30.70 34.25 -13.64
N GLU A 293 -31.60 35.23 -13.70
CA GLU A 293 -31.55 36.39 -12.81
C GLU A 293 -31.65 36.00 -11.32
N ALA A 294 -32.36 34.91 -11.01
CA ALA A 294 -32.50 34.39 -9.64
C ALA A 294 -31.23 33.69 -9.14
N THR A 295 -30.43 33.12 -10.06
CA THR A 295 -29.21 32.36 -9.74
C THR A 295 -28.08 32.72 -10.72
N PRO A 296 -27.55 33.96 -10.68
CA PRO A 296 -26.55 34.44 -11.63
C PRO A 296 -25.11 33.99 -11.29
N PHE A 297 -24.96 33.01 -10.39
CA PHE A 297 -23.68 32.60 -9.82
C PHE A 297 -23.26 31.20 -10.28
N VAL A 298 -21.95 30.97 -10.34
CA VAL A 298 -21.42 29.60 -10.29
C VAL A 298 -21.60 29.05 -8.88
N HIS A 299 -21.99 27.78 -8.76
CA HIS A 299 -22.36 27.21 -7.49
C HIS A 299 -21.14 26.74 -6.68
N THR A 300 -21.09 27.17 -5.42
CA THR A 300 -20.13 26.82 -4.37
C THR A 300 -20.89 26.31 -3.14
N TYR A 301 -20.18 25.86 -2.10
CA TYR A 301 -20.84 25.37 -0.88
C TYR A 301 -21.78 26.40 -0.24
N ASP A 302 -21.31 27.66 -0.16
CA ASP A 302 -22.00 28.74 0.53
C ASP A 302 -23.32 29.11 -0.18
N ASN A 303 -23.25 29.39 -1.50
CA ASN A 303 -24.44 29.78 -2.27
C ASN A 303 -25.34 28.60 -2.67
N SER A 304 -24.97 27.36 -2.32
CA SER A 304 -25.83 26.17 -2.45
C SER A 304 -26.55 25.84 -1.15
N ASN A 305 -26.32 26.58 -0.06
CA ASN A 305 -26.76 26.24 1.30
C ASN A 305 -26.39 24.78 1.67
N TYR A 306 -25.20 24.36 1.24
CA TYR A 306 -24.73 22.99 1.40
C TYR A 306 -23.93 22.87 2.71
N THR A 307 -24.32 21.92 3.55
CA THR A 307 -23.56 21.58 4.76
C THR A 307 -22.75 20.32 4.49
N TYR A 308 -21.43 20.44 4.56
CA TYR A 308 -20.55 19.28 4.46
C TYR A 308 -20.90 18.23 5.51
N SER A 309 -20.91 16.96 5.09
CA SER A 309 -21.05 15.84 6.01
C SER A 309 -19.92 15.92 7.04
N LYS A 310 -20.23 15.83 8.34
CA LYS A 310 -19.18 15.86 9.38
C LYS A 310 -18.10 14.81 9.01
N PRO A 311 -16.80 15.17 9.04
CA PRO A 311 -15.74 14.24 8.71
C PRO A 311 -15.91 12.99 9.56
N THR A 312 -15.80 11.81 8.94
CA THR A 312 -15.68 10.55 9.65
C THR A 312 -14.55 10.75 10.67
N PRO A 313 -14.82 10.65 11.99
CA PRO A 313 -13.82 10.96 13.00
C PRO A 313 -12.56 10.16 12.71
N THR A 314 -11.40 10.83 12.77
CA THR A 314 -10.10 10.16 12.71
C THR A 314 -10.17 8.98 13.67
N PRO A 315 -9.86 7.74 13.25
CA PRO A 315 -9.87 6.62 14.17
C PRO A 315 -9.09 7.02 15.42
N PRO A 316 -9.62 6.78 16.62
CA PRO A 316 -8.94 7.15 17.85
C PRO A 316 -7.50 6.61 17.82
N PRO A 317 -6.53 7.33 18.43
CA PRO A 317 -5.15 6.88 18.45
C PRO A 317 -5.09 5.43 18.97
N ILE A 318 -4.38 4.57 18.24
CA ILE A 318 -4.23 3.17 18.62
C ILE A 318 -3.46 3.14 19.95
N LEU A 319 -4.16 2.80 21.02
CA LEU A 319 -3.60 2.82 22.38
C LEU A 319 -2.80 1.54 22.70
N ASN A 320 -2.97 0.49 21.89
CA ASN A 320 -2.36 -0.81 22.11
C ASN A 320 -2.34 -1.65 20.82
N TRP A 321 -1.54 -2.71 20.81
CA TRP A 321 -1.35 -3.59 19.64
C TRP A 321 -2.01 -4.96 19.83
N GLY A 322 -3.14 -4.98 20.53
CA GLY A 322 -3.92 -6.20 20.74
C GLY A 322 -4.83 -6.55 19.58
N SER A 323 -5.41 -7.74 19.64
CA SER A 323 -6.30 -8.31 18.63
C SER A 323 -7.61 -8.78 19.25
N ASP A 324 -8.63 -8.82 18.40
CA ASP A 324 -9.93 -9.38 18.71
C ASP A 324 -9.90 -10.89 18.40
N PHE A 325 -10.63 -11.66 19.19
CA PHE A 325 -10.61 -13.12 19.11
C PHE A 325 -12.04 -13.64 19.11
N SER A 326 -12.44 -14.25 17.99
CA SER A 326 -13.82 -14.68 17.73
C SER A 326 -13.98 -16.19 17.56
N CYS A 327 -12.95 -16.99 17.88
CA CYS A 327 -13.01 -18.43 17.69
C CYS A 327 -13.93 -19.08 18.71
N MET A 328 -14.84 -19.92 18.22
CA MET A 328 -15.82 -20.62 19.06
C MET A 328 -15.29 -21.93 19.61
N ASP A 329 -14.54 -22.68 18.80
CA ASP A 329 -14.00 -23.97 19.21
C ASP A 329 -12.60 -23.80 19.82
N THR A 330 -12.56 -23.68 21.15
CA THR A 330 -11.32 -23.52 21.93
C THR A 330 -11.07 -24.68 22.89
N ALA A 331 -11.85 -25.76 22.79
CA ALA A 331 -11.76 -26.88 23.73
C ALA A 331 -10.48 -27.71 23.50
N PRO A 332 -9.90 -28.31 24.55
CA PRO A 332 -8.84 -29.31 24.41
C PRO A 332 -9.36 -30.57 23.72
N SER A 333 -8.43 -31.42 23.26
CA SER A 333 -8.77 -32.78 22.84
C SER A 333 -9.38 -33.57 23.99
N SER A 334 -10.23 -34.56 23.67
CA SER A 334 -10.88 -35.42 24.67
C SER A 334 -9.88 -36.20 25.54
N SER A 335 -8.68 -36.44 25.01
CA SER A 335 -7.53 -36.98 25.72
C SER A 335 -6.26 -36.30 25.22
N VAL A 336 -5.22 -36.22 26.05
CA VAL A 336 -3.92 -35.67 25.63
C VAL A 336 -3.39 -36.46 24.41
N PRO A 337 -3.20 -35.81 23.24
CA PRO A 337 -2.83 -36.53 22.04
C PRO A 337 -1.44 -37.16 22.18
N THR A 338 -1.24 -38.31 21.55
CA THR A 338 0.07 -39.00 21.51
C THR A 338 0.84 -38.71 20.23
N SER A 339 0.15 -38.20 19.20
CA SER A 339 0.71 -37.84 17.90
C SER A 339 0.52 -36.35 17.66
N VAL A 340 1.53 -35.72 17.04
CA VAL A 340 1.51 -34.31 16.68
C VAL A 340 0.48 -34.04 15.59
N HIS A 341 0.15 -35.05 14.78
CA HIS A 341 -0.86 -35.01 13.72
C HIS A 341 -2.30 -34.97 14.24
N LYS A 342 -2.50 -34.87 15.56
CA LYS A 342 -3.81 -34.71 16.22
C LYS A 342 -3.78 -33.57 17.24
N LEU A 343 -2.77 -32.71 17.17
CA LEU A 343 -2.52 -31.70 18.18
C LEU A 343 -3.45 -30.51 17.97
N ARG A 344 -4.30 -30.22 18.96
CA ARG A 344 -5.12 -29.00 18.96
C ARG A 344 -4.40 -27.88 19.72
N PRO A 345 -4.65 -26.60 19.41
CA PRO A 345 -3.98 -25.50 20.11
C PRO A 345 -4.19 -25.51 21.63
N ALA A 346 -5.33 -26.03 22.11
CA ALA A 346 -5.60 -26.17 23.55
C ALA A 346 -4.78 -27.30 24.24
N ASP A 347 -4.24 -28.25 23.48
CA ASP A 347 -3.39 -29.33 24.01
C ASP A 347 -1.95 -28.88 24.26
N ILE A 348 -1.54 -27.77 23.63
CA ILE A 348 -0.22 -27.16 23.82
C ILE A 348 -0.15 -26.62 25.25
N LYS A 349 0.77 -27.18 26.04
CA LYS A 349 0.94 -26.83 27.45
C LYS A 349 2.12 -25.89 27.67
N VAL A 350 3.13 -25.97 26.82
CA VAL A 350 4.39 -25.24 26.97
C VAL A 350 4.73 -24.51 25.68
N VAL A 351 5.15 -23.26 25.79
CA VAL A 351 5.82 -22.51 24.72
C VAL A 351 7.27 -22.28 25.08
N ALA A 352 8.14 -22.33 24.09
CA ALA A 352 9.56 -21.97 24.21
C ALA A 352 10.04 -21.25 22.95
N ALA A 353 11.13 -20.51 23.07
CA ALA A 353 11.71 -19.82 21.93
C ALA A 353 13.24 -19.81 21.91
N LEU A 354 13.77 -19.90 20.70
CA LEU A 354 15.19 -19.93 20.36
C LEU A 354 15.45 -18.85 19.29
N GLY A 355 16.60 -18.19 19.35
CA GLY A 355 16.93 -17.18 18.35
C GLY A 355 17.85 -16.06 18.82
N ASP A 356 17.68 -14.89 18.20
CA ASP A 356 18.50 -13.70 18.42
C ASP A 356 17.73 -12.53 19.07
N SER A 357 18.20 -11.29 18.85
CA SER A 357 17.61 -10.06 19.37
C SER A 357 16.15 -9.83 18.96
N MET A 358 15.71 -10.40 17.84
CA MET A 358 14.31 -10.35 17.43
C MET A 358 13.42 -11.17 18.36
N THR A 359 13.90 -12.33 18.81
CA THR A 359 13.19 -13.21 19.74
C THR A 359 13.30 -12.72 21.19
N THR A 360 14.35 -11.98 21.55
CA THR A 360 14.42 -11.32 22.87
C THR A 360 13.52 -10.09 22.99
N GLY A 361 13.06 -9.51 21.87
CA GLY A 361 12.29 -8.26 21.85
C GLY A 361 13.17 -7.05 22.13
N LEU A 362 14.42 -7.05 21.64
CA LEU A 362 15.36 -5.95 21.82
C LEU A 362 14.76 -4.63 21.28
N GLY A 363 14.64 -3.64 22.15
CA GLY A 363 14.16 -2.31 21.78
C GLY A 363 12.68 -2.23 21.38
N ALA A 364 11.88 -3.30 21.51
CA ALA A 364 10.53 -3.35 20.94
C ALA A 364 9.61 -2.19 21.39
N LYS A 365 9.73 -1.71 22.64
CA LYS A 365 8.97 -0.55 23.14
C LYS A 365 9.81 0.73 23.27
N SER A 366 11.00 0.77 22.68
CA SER A 366 11.90 1.92 22.79
C SER A 366 11.34 3.13 22.05
N GLN A 367 11.24 4.25 22.75
CA GLN A 367 10.90 5.55 22.17
C GLN A 367 12.17 6.41 21.96
N HIS A 368 13.25 6.05 22.66
CA HIS A 368 14.49 6.80 22.68
C HIS A 368 15.71 5.87 22.64
N TYR A 369 16.85 6.40 22.17
CA TYR A 369 18.11 5.66 22.01
C TYR A 369 18.57 4.91 23.26
N PHE A 370 18.46 5.52 24.45
CA PHE A 370 18.93 4.90 25.70
C PHE A 370 18.13 3.66 26.11
N GLN A 371 16.96 3.43 25.52
CA GLN A 371 16.12 2.26 25.76
C GLN A 371 16.40 1.12 24.76
N LEU A 372 17.22 1.35 23.74
CA LEU A 372 17.44 0.38 22.66
C LEU A 372 18.09 -0.92 23.16
N SER A 373 18.95 -0.83 24.16
CA SER A 373 19.60 -2.01 24.78
C SER A 373 18.67 -2.81 25.70
N THR A 374 17.42 -2.37 25.89
CA THR A 374 16.45 -3.08 26.74
C THR A 374 15.79 -4.20 25.96
N GLU A 375 15.86 -5.42 26.48
CA GLU A 375 15.09 -6.56 25.97
C GLU A 375 13.68 -6.54 26.57
N TYR A 376 12.67 -6.32 25.74
CA TYR A 376 11.26 -6.33 26.15
C TYR A 376 10.65 -7.72 25.95
N LYS A 377 11.19 -8.71 26.67
CA LYS A 377 10.83 -10.13 26.47
C LYS A 377 9.33 -10.39 26.59
N GLY A 378 8.62 -9.63 27.42
CA GLY A 378 7.17 -9.75 27.63
C GLY A 378 6.31 -9.40 26.41
N VAL A 379 6.82 -8.65 25.43
CA VAL A 379 6.12 -8.34 24.16
C VAL A 379 6.78 -9.01 22.94
N SER A 380 7.69 -9.96 23.17
CA SER A 380 8.28 -10.75 22.10
C SER A 380 7.19 -11.52 21.34
N TRP A 381 7.23 -11.47 20.00
CA TRP A 381 6.14 -11.95 19.15
C TRP A 381 5.89 -13.45 19.30
N SER A 382 6.95 -14.22 19.57
CA SER A 382 6.92 -15.68 19.66
C SER A 382 6.72 -16.23 21.08
N ILE A 383 7.02 -15.46 22.13
CA ILE A 383 7.11 -15.99 23.51
C ILE A 383 6.67 -15.03 24.62
N GLY A 384 6.39 -13.77 24.30
CA GLY A 384 5.92 -12.77 25.26
C GLY A 384 4.52 -13.06 25.80
N GLY A 385 4.27 -12.74 27.06
CA GLY A 385 2.99 -12.94 27.74
C GLY A 385 2.56 -11.76 28.60
N ASP A 386 3.04 -10.55 28.29
CA ASP A 386 2.57 -9.32 28.93
C ASP A 386 1.11 -9.03 28.55
N MET A 387 0.38 -8.49 29.53
CA MET A 387 -1.04 -8.11 29.40
C MET A 387 -1.91 -9.26 28.85
N SER A 388 -2.99 -8.93 28.14
CA SER A 388 -3.89 -9.90 27.51
C SER A 388 -3.91 -9.69 26.00
N LEU A 389 -4.43 -10.65 25.24
CA LEU A 389 -4.53 -10.57 23.77
C LEU A 389 -5.21 -9.28 23.28
N ASN A 390 -6.17 -8.74 24.05
CA ASN A 390 -6.85 -7.51 23.67
C ASN A 390 -5.95 -6.27 23.66
N THR A 391 -4.75 -6.34 24.26
CA THR A 391 -3.81 -5.23 24.45
C THR A 391 -2.44 -5.52 23.81
N THR A 392 -1.95 -6.75 23.88
CA THR A 392 -0.66 -7.13 23.28
C THR A 392 -0.82 -8.48 22.58
N THR A 393 -0.65 -8.46 21.26
CA THR A 393 -0.70 -9.70 20.48
C THR A 393 0.67 -10.35 20.42
N THR A 394 0.75 -11.56 20.95
CA THR A 394 1.89 -12.47 20.88
C THR A 394 1.35 -13.88 20.68
N LEU A 395 2.16 -14.80 20.14
CA LEU A 395 1.74 -16.19 19.98
C LEU A 395 1.23 -16.80 21.31
N PRO A 396 1.90 -16.61 22.48
CA PRO A 396 1.36 -17.10 23.73
C PRO A 396 0.04 -16.45 24.18
N ASN A 397 -0.17 -15.15 23.91
CA ASN A 397 -1.44 -14.50 24.25
C ASN A 397 -2.59 -15.02 23.38
N ILE A 398 -2.32 -15.43 22.14
CA ILE A 398 -3.29 -16.16 21.30
C ILE A 398 -3.55 -17.55 21.90
N LEU A 399 -2.51 -18.33 22.17
CA LEU A 399 -2.63 -19.69 22.74
C LEU A 399 -3.33 -19.71 24.10
N ARG A 400 -3.18 -18.67 24.93
CA ARG A 400 -3.88 -18.55 26.21
C ARG A 400 -5.41 -18.42 26.08
N LYS A 401 -5.93 -18.13 24.89
CA LYS A 401 -7.38 -18.23 24.61
C LYS A 401 -7.86 -19.68 24.52
N PHE A 402 -6.96 -20.60 24.17
CA PHE A 402 -7.21 -22.05 24.12
C PHE A 402 -6.81 -22.75 25.42
N ASN A 403 -5.66 -22.37 25.99
CA ASN A 403 -5.14 -22.92 27.24
C ASN A 403 -4.67 -21.79 28.20
N PRO A 404 -5.52 -21.33 29.13
CA PRO A 404 -5.15 -20.27 30.08
C PRO A 404 -3.96 -20.60 30.99
N SER A 405 -3.64 -21.90 31.14
CA SER A 405 -2.59 -22.44 32.02
C SER A 405 -1.27 -22.72 31.27
N LEU A 406 -1.04 -22.05 30.15
CA LEU A 406 0.17 -22.14 29.32
C LEU A 406 1.43 -21.79 30.11
N GLN A 407 2.48 -22.62 29.99
CA GLN A 407 3.77 -22.46 30.66
C GLN A 407 4.86 -21.95 29.70
N GLY A 408 5.95 -21.40 30.26
CA GLY A 408 7.14 -21.01 29.51
C GLY A 408 7.14 -19.58 28.95
N ILE A 409 6.08 -18.81 29.17
CA ILE A 409 5.94 -17.42 28.69
C ILE A 409 6.98 -16.47 29.31
N SER A 410 7.48 -15.53 28.52
CA SER A 410 8.29 -14.41 29.00
C SER A 410 7.42 -13.26 29.50
N LYS A 411 7.85 -12.52 30.52
CA LYS A 411 7.17 -11.32 31.04
C LYS A 411 8.15 -10.20 31.38
N GLY A 412 7.70 -8.96 31.24
CA GLY A 412 8.46 -7.77 31.60
C GLY A 412 9.63 -7.46 30.66
N GLN A 413 10.53 -6.59 31.14
CA GLN A 413 11.60 -6.00 30.33
C GLN A 413 12.91 -5.80 31.12
N GLY A 414 14.04 -5.78 30.42
CA GLY A 414 15.36 -5.50 30.99
C GLY A 414 15.76 -6.49 32.09
N LEU A 415 16.43 -6.00 33.13
CA LEU A 415 16.94 -6.81 34.25
C LEU A 415 15.83 -7.47 35.08
N LEU A 416 14.61 -6.93 35.04
CA LEU A 416 13.46 -7.45 35.78
C LEU A 416 12.63 -8.45 34.95
N ALA A 417 13.03 -8.72 33.70
CA ALA A 417 12.31 -9.62 32.83
C ALA A 417 12.38 -11.06 33.34
N GLN A 418 11.23 -11.72 33.39
CA GLN A 418 11.14 -13.16 33.56
C GLN A 418 11.28 -13.80 32.18
N LYS A 419 12.39 -14.50 31.93
CA LYS A 419 12.66 -15.06 30.61
C LYS A 419 11.75 -16.24 30.23
N GLY A 420 11.14 -16.94 31.20
CA GLY A 420 10.43 -18.19 30.91
C GLY A 420 11.34 -19.20 30.20
N PHE A 421 10.86 -19.79 29.10
CA PHE A 421 11.66 -20.64 28.21
C PHE A 421 12.15 -19.93 26.94
N ASN A 422 12.34 -18.61 27.01
CA ASN A 422 13.06 -17.86 25.98
C ASN A 422 14.57 -17.99 26.19
N MET A 423 15.22 -18.80 25.36
CA MET A 423 16.68 -18.99 25.36
C MET A 423 17.39 -18.16 24.30
N ALA A 424 16.66 -17.28 23.59
CA ALA A 424 17.26 -16.38 22.60
C ALA A 424 18.22 -15.38 23.25
N MET A 425 19.25 -15.02 22.48
CA MET A 425 20.33 -14.13 22.92
C MET A 425 20.58 -13.04 21.88
N SER A 426 20.58 -11.77 22.31
CA SER A 426 20.87 -10.65 21.41
C SER A 426 22.27 -10.78 20.79
N GLY A 427 22.34 -10.72 19.45
CA GLY A 427 23.58 -10.89 18.68
C GLY A 427 23.96 -12.34 18.37
N ALA A 428 23.15 -13.32 18.78
CA ALA A 428 23.40 -14.73 18.47
C ALA A 428 23.36 -15.00 16.95
N LYS A 429 24.15 -16.00 16.55
CA LYS A 429 24.23 -16.55 15.19
C LYS A 429 23.79 -18.01 15.20
N SER A 430 23.75 -18.66 14.03
CA SER A 430 23.35 -20.07 13.97
C SER A 430 24.22 -21.00 14.81
N LEU A 431 25.52 -20.67 14.96
CA LEU A 431 26.47 -21.47 15.76
C LEU A 431 26.12 -21.54 17.25
N ASP A 432 25.37 -20.56 17.77
CA ASP A 432 24.98 -20.51 19.18
C ASP A 432 23.74 -21.39 19.46
N LEU A 433 23.04 -21.81 18.41
CA LEU A 433 21.74 -22.46 18.51
C LEU A 433 21.78 -23.82 19.24
N PRO A 434 22.77 -24.71 19.03
CA PRO A 434 22.88 -25.95 19.82
C PRO A 434 22.99 -25.66 21.33
N GLY A 435 23.73 -24.62 21.72
CA GLY A 435 23.85 -24.20 23.12
C GLY A 435 22.52 -23.71 23.70
N GLN A 436 21.75 -22.94 22.93
CA GLN A 436 20.39 -22.51 23.34
C GLN A 436 19.45 -23.72 23.51
N VAL A 437 19.54 -24.72 22.62
CA VAL A 437 18.77 -25.97 22.71
C VAL A 437 19.13 -26.76 23.97
N SER A 438 20.42 -26.96 24.26
CA SER A 438 20.84 -27.67 25.48
C SER A 438 20.35 -26.96 26.75
N ALA A 439 20.41 -25.63 26.78
CA ALA A 439 19.87 -24.85 27.90
C ALA A 439 18.34 -24.99 28.03
N LEU A 440 17.61 -25.04 26.90
CA LEU A 440 16.17 -25.28 26.90
C LEU A 440 15.82 -26.67 27.44
N ILE A 441 16.51 -27.71 26.99
CA ILE A 441 16.29 -29.10 27.45
C ILE A 441 16.48 -29.19 28.97
N GLN A 442 17.59 -28.64 29.48
CA GLN A 442 17.86 -28.62 30.92
C GLN A 442 16.77 -27.86 31.70
N ALA A 443 16.31 -26.71 31.18
CA ALA A 443 15.26 -25.92 31.81
C ALA A 443 13.91 -26.67 31.83
N LEU A 444 13.57 -27.37 30.74
CA LEU A 444 12.35 -28.18 30.65
C LEU A 444 12.39 -29.37 31.61
N GLN A 445 13.52 -30.08 31.69
CA GLN A 445 13.70 -31.23 32.59
C GLN A 445 13.70 -30.82 34.07
N SER A 446 14.22 -29.63 34.38
CA SER A 446 14.31 -29.11 35.75
C SER A 446 13.04 -28.39 36.22
N SER A 447 12.06 -28.20 35.32
CA SER A 447 10.84 -27.46 35.63
C SER A 447 9.93 -28.26 36.56
N GLN A 448 9.45 -27.64 37.63
CA GLN A 448 8.47 -28.23 38.53
C GLN A 448 7.02 -28.11 38.03
N THR A 449 6.79 -27.30 36.98
CA THR A 449 5.45 -26.98 36.46
C THR A 449 5.16 -27.64 35.11
N VAL A 450 6.16 -28.28 34.51
CA VAL A 450 6.08 -28.94 33.21
C VAL A 450 6.37 -30.41 33.42
N ASN A 451 5.47 -31.27 32.96
CA ASN A 451 5.77 -32.68 32.84
C ASN A 451 6.53 -32.92 31.53
N PHE A 452 7.85 -33.09 31.66
CA PHE A 452 8.75 -33.27 30.53
C PHE A 452 8.34 -34.39 29.57
N GLN A 453 7.67 -35.46 30.04
CA GLN A 453 7.34 -36.62 29.20
C GLN A 453 5.98 -36.49 28.49
N ILE A 454 4.98 -35.88 29.13
CA ILE A 454 3.59 -35.91 28.63
C ILE A 454 3.08 -34.58 28.07
N ASP A 455 3.63 -33.44 28.51
CA ASP A 455 3.13 -32.14 28.09
C ASP A 455 3.57 -31.84 26.66
N TRP A 456 2.68 -31.29 25.82
CA TRP A 456 3.07 -30.84 24.49
C TRP A 456 3.80 -29.50 24.54
N LYS A 457 4.94 -29.43 23.84
CA LYS A 457 5.76 -28.22 23.73
C LYS A 457 5.70 -27.67 22.30
N LEU A 458 5.47 -26.36 22.20
CA LEU A 458 5.62 -25.59 20.98
C LEU A 458 6.92 -24.77 21.06
N ILE A 459 7.89 -25.07 20.20
CA ILE A 459 9.17 -24.37 20.17
C ILE A 459 9.21 -23.49 18.92
N THR A 460 9.42 -22.18 19.07
CA THR A 460 9.55 -21.26 17.94
C THR A 460 10.99 -20.79 17.77
N LEU A 461 11.53 -20.92 16.56
CA LEU A 461 12.94 -20.70 16.26
C LEU A 461 13.10 -19.73 15.08
N LEU A 462 13.82 -18.62 15.32
CA LEU A 462 14.26 -17.68 14.27
C LEU A 462 15.72 -17.29 14.53
N ILE A 463 16.62 -17.63 13.61
CA ILE A 463 18.05 -17.32 13.66
C ILE A 463 18.59 -17.14 12.23
N GLY A 464 19.73 -16.47 12.06
CA GLY A 464 20.37 -16.28 10.75
C GLY A 464 20.46 -14.82 10.29
N GLY A 465 19.72 -13.91 10.94
CA GLY A 465 19.79 -12.48 10.62
C GLY A 465 21.19 -11.91 10.84
N ASN A 466 21.80 -12.21 12.00
CA ASN A 466 23.17 -11.78 12.31
C ASN A 466 24.22 -12.45 11.41
N ASP A 467 24.02 -13.71 11.03
CA ASP A 467 24.88 -14.45 10.12
C ASP A 467 24.94 -13.75 8.75
N ILE A 468 23.79 -13.41 8.17
CA ILE A 468 23.74 -12.67 6.90
C ILE A 468 24.31 -11.25 7.08
N CYS A 469 23.89 -10.53 8.11
CA CYS A 469 24.34 -9.17 8.39
C CYS A 469 25.87 -9.02 8.52
N GLN A 470 26.56 -10.10 8.90
CA GLN A 470 28.01 -10.14 9.09
C GLN A 470 28.73 -11.11 8.16
N TYR A 471 28.04 -11.67 7.16
CA TYR A 471 28.58 -12.70 6.26
C TYR A 471 29.92 -12.29 5.61
N CYS A 472 30.01 -11.05 5.14
CA CYS A 472 31.22 -10.50 4.52
C CYS A 472 32.44 -10.45 5.44
N LEU A 473 32.26 -10.53 6.76
CA LEU A 473 33.34 -10.51 7.75
C LEU A 473 33.92 -11.92 8.02
N ASP A 474 33.14 -12.97 7.77
CA ASP A 474 33.54 -14.36 8.02
C ASP A 474 32.77 -15.34 7.12
N GLN A 475 33.07 -15.31 5.82
CA GLN A 475 32.33 -16.07 4.80
C GLN A 475 32.45 -17.59 4.97
N ASN A 476 33.51 -18.06 5.62
CA ASN A 476 33.74 -19.49 5.85
C ASN A 476 32.81 -20.00 6.95
N ASN A 477 32.84 -19.38 8.14
CA ASN A 477 32.02 -19.83 9.26
C ASN A 477 30.54 -19.52 9.07
N LEU A 478 30.22 -18.44 8.33
CA LEU A 478 28.84 -18.01 8.05
C LEU A 478 28.35 -18.51 6.67
N SER A 479 28.96 -19.56 6.12
CA SER A 479 28.50 -20.18 4.88
C SER A 479 27.10 -20.82 5.04
N PRO A 480 26.28 -20.91 3.98
CA PRO A 480 25.00 -21.61 4.02
C PRO A 480 25.11 -23.07 4.48
N GLN A 481 26.24 -23.74 4.19
CA GLN A 481 26.50 -25.10 4.63
C GLN A 481 26.70 -25.19 6.15
N ASN A 482 27.46 -24.27 6.73
CA ASN A 482 27.64 -24.21 8.19
C ASN A 482 26.36 -23.76 8.89
N TYR A 483 25.63 -22.80 8.33
CA TYR A 483 24.29 -22.44 8.81
C TYR A 483 23.36 -23.67 8.86
N ARG A 484 23.28 -24.43 7.76
CA ARG A 484 22.51 -25.69 7.71
C ARG A 484 23.00 -26.70 8.74
N HIS A 485 24.31 -26.83 8.90
CA HIS A 485 24.91 -27.76 9.86
C HIS A 485 24.50 -27.44 11.29
N HIS A 486 24.65 -26.19 11.75
CA HIS A 486 24.25 -25.80 13.11
C HIS A 486 22.74 -25.95 13.34
N LEU A 487 21.92 -25.64 12.32
CA LEU A 487 20.47 -25.87 12.37
C LEU A 487 20.15 -27.36 12.54
N THR A 488 20.87 -28.22 11.81
CA THR A 488 20.73 -29.68 11.88
C THR A 488 21.14 -30.20 13.26
N GLU A 489 22.26 -29.75 13.82
CA GLU A 489 22.70 -30.16 15.16
C GLU A 489 21.68 -29.78 16.25
N ALA A 490 21.15 -28.55 16.19
CA ALA A 490 20.14 -28.07 17.13
C ALA A 490 18.84 -28.88 17.05
N LEU A 491 18.35 -29.16 15.84
CA LEU A 491 17.14 -29.95 15.62
C LEU A 491 17.34 -31.43 15.97
N ASP A 492 18.51 -32.00 15.69
CA ASP A 492 18.84 -33.38 16.05
C ASP A 492 18.84 -33.57 17.58
N LEU A 493 19.33 -32.59 18.34
CA LEU A 493 19.25 -32.61 19.82
C LEU A 493 17.80 -32.61 20.29
N LEU A 494 16.95 -31.73 19.74
CA LEU A 494 15.51 -31.71 20.08
C LEU A 494 14.83 -33.03 19.70
N TYR A 495 15.10 -33.55 18.51
CA TYR A 495 14.55 -34.81 17.99
C TYR A 495 15.02 -36.03 18.79
N LYS A 496 16.20 -35.96 19.42
CA LYS A 496 16.70 -37.07 20.22
C LYS A 496 16.19 -37.02 21.66
N GLU A 497 16.11 -35.84 22.26
CA GLU A 497 15.98 -35.71 23.72
C GLU A 497 14.59 -35.26 24.19
N VAL A 498 13.80 -34.61 23.34
CA VAL A 498 12.54 -33.99 23.77
C VAL A 498 11.32 -34.76 23.21
N PRO A 499 10.43 -35.28 24.08
CA PRO A 499 9.18 -35.89 23.67
C PRO A 499 8.07 -34.85 23.48
N ARG A 500 7.12 -35.16 22.58
CA ARG A 500 5.89 -34.38 22.32
C ARG A 500 6.17 -32.92 21.96
N VAL A 501 6.76 -32.70 20.79
CA VAL A 501 7.19 -31.36 20.34
C VAL A 501 6.69 -31.03 18.95
N LEU A 502 6.14 -29.83 18.79
CA LEU A 502 6.02 -29.16 17.50
C LEU A 502 7.04 -28.03 17.45
N VAL A 503 7.94 -28.05 16.46
CA VAL A 503 8.93 -27.00 16.25
C VAL A 503 8.52 -26.14 15.07
N ASN A 504 8.28 -24.85 15.31
CA ASN A 504 8.16 -23.84 14.26
C ASN A 504 9.54 -23.28 13.92
N ILE A 505 9.99 -23.47 12.68
CA ILE A 505 11.16 -22.75 12.15
C ILE A 505 10.67 -21.63 11.26
N ILE A 506 11.06 -20.40 11.59
CA ILE A 506 10.76 -19.25 10.76
C ILE A 506 11.86 -19.08 9.73
N ALA A 507 11.48 -18.91 8.47
CA ALA A 507 12.44 -18.61 7.42
C ALA A 507 13.11 -17.25 7.68
N VAL A 508 14.42 -17.18 7.43
CA VAL A 508 15.17 -15.93 7.55
C VAL A 508 14.59 -14.89 6.58
N PRO A 509 14.30 -13.65 7.01
CA PRO A 509 13.70 -12.65 6.14
C PRO A 509 14.59 -12.26 4.97
N GLN A 510 14.00 -11.84 3.86
CA GLN A 510 14.72 -11.04 2.85
C GLN A 510 15.06 -9.67 3.47
N ILE A 511 16.36 -9.37 3.60
CA ILE A 511 16.81 -8.18 4.33
C ILE A 511 17.13 -6.97 3.43
N ASP A 512 17.14 -7.12 2.10
CA ASP A 512 17.54 -6.05 1.18
C ASP A 512 16.64 -4.81 1.23
N GLY A 513 15.36 -5.02 1.59
CA GLY A 513 14.42 -3.94 1.88
C GLY A 513 14.94 -2.96 2.93
N LEU A 514 15.63 -3.42 3.98
CA LEU A 514 16.05 -2.57 5.12
C LEU A 514 16.92 -1.38 4.68
N ARG A 515 17.65 -1.50 3.56
CA ARG A 515 18.43 -0.39 2.97
C ARG A 515 17.58 0.82 2.58
N LYS A 516 16.28 0.62 2.34
CA LYS A 516 15.34 1.68 1.98
C LYS A 516 14.90 2.51 3.19
N LEU A 517 15.07 2.00 4.41
CA LEU A 517 14.73 2.72 5.64
C LEU A 517 15.72 3.87 5.83
N LYS A 518 15.21 5.10 5.65
CA LYS A 518 15.97 6.33 5.85
C LYS A 518 15.31 7.15 6.94
N SER A 519 16.11 7.57 7.92
CA SER A 519 15.70 8.52 8.96
C SER A 519 16.79 9.55 9.17
N SER A 520 16.43 10.75 9.63
CA SER A 520 17.40 11.74 10.09
C SER A 520 18.00 11.39 11.46
N SER A 521 17.48 10.36 12.15
CA SER A 521 17.98 9.98 13.48
C SER A 521 19.37 9.36 13.42
N LEU A 522 20.24 9.75 14.36
CA LEU A 522 21.60 9.21 14.46
C LEU A 522 21.62 7.68 14.65
N PRO A 523 20.79 7.07 15.53
CA PRO A 523 20.80 5.62 15.72
C PRO A 523 20.42 4.85 14.45
N CYS A 524 19.41 5.31 13.70
CA CYS A 524 18.99 4.70 12.44
C CYS A 524 20.06 4.77 11.34
N ASN A 525 20.92 5.78 11.35
CA ASN A 525 22.00 5.89 10.38
C ASN A 525 23.28 5.12 10.77
N MET A 526 23.56 5.01 12.06
CA MET A 526 24.81 4.41 12.56
C MET A 526 24.71 2.93 12.90
N ILE A 527 23.63 2.51 13.57
CA ILE A 527 23.53 1.16 14.13
C ILE A 527 23.38 0.10 13.02
N PRO A 528 22.56 0.28 11.98
CA PRO A 528 22.52 -0.65 10.86
C PRO A 528 23.89 -0.83 10.19
N ARG A 529 24.68 0.26 10.06
CA ARG A 529 26.05 0.20 9.53
C ARG A 529 26.99 -0.63 10.41
N GLN A 530 26.84 -0.57 11.72
CA GLN A 530 27.69 -1.32 12.66
C GLN A 530 27.25 -2.78 12.81
N LYS A 531 25.94 -3.03 12.89
CA LYS A 531 25.37 -4.34 13.20
C LYS A 531 25.10 -5.18 11.96
N CYS A 532 24.82 -4.54 10.83
CA CYS A 532 24.56 -5.16 9.54
C CYS A 532 25.44 -4.56 8.42
N PRO A 533 26.77 -4.50 8.60
CA PRO A 533 27.67 -3.80 7.67
C PRO A 533 27.60 -4.37 6.26
N CYS A 534 27.48 -5.69 6.11
CA CYS A 534 27.46 -6.34 4.81
C CYS A 534 26.24 -5.95 3.99
N LEU A 535 25.12 -5.63 4.64
CA LEU A 535 23.92 -5.18 3.98
C LEU A 535 23.95 -3.69 3.68
N ILE A 536 24.42 -2.86 4.62
CA ILE A 536 24.19 -1.40 4.59
C ILE A 536 25.32 -0.63 3.90
N ILE A 537 26.57 -1.11 4.00
CA ILE A 537 27.75 -0.40 3.50
C ILE A 537 27.89 -0.48 1.97
N PRO A 538 27.67 -1.62 1.29
CA PRO A 538 27.90 -1.71 -0.16
C PRO A 538 26.97 -0.80 -0.97
N ASP A 539 27.36 -0.45 -2.20
CA ASP A 539 26.52 0.34 -3.12
C ASP A 539 25.38 -0.51 -3.73
N ASP A 540 24.31 0.14 -4.20
CA ASP A 540 23.08 -0.55 -4.67
C ASP A 540 23.31 -1.54 -5.83
N ASN A 541 24.39 -1.37 -6.62
CA ASN A 541 24.73 -2.21 -7.76
C ASN A 541 26.05 -2.97 -7.56
N SER A 542 26.52 -3.12 -6.31
CA SER A 542 27.79 -3.77 -6.04
C SER A 542 27.70 -5.30 -6.13
N LEU A 543 28.84 -5.94 -6.43
CA LEU A 543 28.93 -7.40 -6.45
C LEU A 543 28.74 -7.98 -5.05
N GLU A 544 29.21 -7.28 -4.02
CA GLU A 544 29.07 -7.65 -2.61
C GLU A 544 27.59 -7.71 -2.20
N LEU A 545 26.80 -6.70 -2.57
CA LEU A 545 25.36 -6.70 -2.28
C LEU A 545 24.64 -7.81 -3.04
N THR A 546 24.98 -8.02 -4.31
CA THR A 546 24.40 -9.10 -5.12
C THR A 546 24.72 -10.46 -4.50
N LYS A 547 25.97 -10.68 -4.08
CA LYS A 547 26.40 -11.90 -3.38
C LYS A 547 25.63 -12.07 -2.08
N LEU A 548 25.44 -11.01 -1.30
CA LEU A 548 24.70 -11.11 -0.05
C LEU A 548 23.23 -11.50 -0.26
N LYS A 549 22.56 -10.97 -1.29
CA LYS A 549 21.19 -11.36 -1.64
C LYS A 549 21.11 -12.84 -2.01
N LEU A 550 22.11 -13.36 -2.75
CA LEU A 550 22.20 -14.78 -3.08
C LEU A 550 22.40 -15.63 -1.82
N ILE A 551 23.28 -15.22 -0.89
CA ILE A 551 23.49 -15.93 0.37
C ILE A 551 22.22 -15.94 1.23
N ASN A 552 21.46 -14.83 1.28
CA ASN A 552 20.17 -14.78 1.97
C ASN A 552 19.19 -15.80 1.37
N LEU A 553 19.13 -15.91 0.04
CA LEU A 553 18.29 -16.90 -0.64
C LEU A 553 18.78 -18.34 -0.42
N GLU A 554 20.11 -18.56 -0.38
CA GLU A 554 20.69 -19.87 -0.08
C GLU A 554 20.35 -20.31 1.34
N TYR A 555 20.38 -19.40 2.34
CA TYR A 555 19.93 -19.68 3.70
C TYR A 555 18.47 -20.14 3.76
N GLN A 556 17.58 -19.46 3.01
CA GLN A 556 16.18 -19.86 2.88
C GLN A 556 16.07 -21.25 2.24
N THR A 557 16.80 -21.47 1.14
CA THR A 557 16.82 -22.75 0.39
C THR A 557 17.31 -23.92 1.25
N VAL A 558 18.44 -23.78 1.95
CA VAL A 558 19.01 -24.87 2.76
C VAL A 558 18.14 -25.18 3.98
N THR A 559 17.43 -24.18 4.52
CA THR A 559 16.43 -24.39 5.58
C THR A 559 15.29 -25.24 5.04
N GLU A 560 14.69 -24.84 3.92
CA GLU A 560 13.58 -25.56 3.29
C GLU A 560 13.98 -27.01 2.95
N GLN A 561 15.15 -27.21 2.33
CA GLN A 561 15.66 -28.54 2.01
C GLN A 561 15.87 -29.42 3.24
N LEU A 562 16.34 -28.86 4.37
CA LEU A 562 16.51 -29.61 5.61
C LEU A 562 15.16 -30.06 6.14
N ILE A 563 14.17 -29.17 6.18
CA ILE A 563 12.84 -29.50 6.74
C ILE A 563 12.06 -30.44 5.83
N SER A 564 12.18 -30.29 4.51
CA SER A 564 11.53 -31.18 3.53
C SER A 564 12.28 -32.51 3.31
N SER A 565 13.37 -32.77 4.02
CA SER A 565 14.20 -33.97 3.81
C SER A 565 13.59 -35.27 4.37
N GLY A 566 12.54 -35.15 5.20
CA GLY A 566 11.95 -36.26 5.95
C GLY A 566 12.77 -36.74 7.15
N ARG A 567 13.86 -36.03 7.49
CA ARG A 567 14.75 -36.38 8.61
C ARG A 567 14.04 -36.50 9.97
N TYR A 568 12.96 -35.74 10.16
CA TYR A 568 12.24 -35.63 11.43
C TYR A 568 10.86 -36.30 11.42
N ASP A 569 10.56 -37.11 10.40
CA ASP A 569 9.24 -37.75 10.22
C ASP A 569 9.15 -39.13 10.89
N GLY A 570 10.23 -39.60 11.53
CA GLY A 570 10.32 -40.93 12.11
C GLY A 570 9.62 -41.11 13.47
N ARG A 571 9.02 -40.04 14.02
CA ARG A 571 8.35 -40.02 15.33
C ARG A 571 6.97 -39.40 15.21
N GLU A 572 5.97 -40.08 15.75
CA GLU A 572 4.61 -39.54 15.87
C GLU A 572 4.53 -38.32 16.80
N ASP A 573 5.42 -38.23 17.78
CA ASP A 573 5.38 -37.21 18.82
C ASP A 573 6.34 -36.05 18.57
N PHE A 574 6.88 -35.91 17.36
CA PHE A 574 7.80 -34.84 16.99
C PHE A 574 7.59 -34.40 15.55
N THR A 575 7.57 -33.09 15.31
CA THR A 575 7.67 -32.57 13.94
C THR A 575 8.34 -31.20 13.90
N VAL A 576 8.87 -30.84 12.74
CA VAL A 576 9.42 -29.52 12.44
C VAL A 576 8.68 -28.96 11.24
N VAL A 577 8.11 -27.76 11.40
CA VAL A 577 7.32 -27.09 10.37
C VAL A 577 7.98 -25.77 10.02
N LEU A 578 8.27 -25.59 8.73
CA LEU A 578 8.72 -24.31 8.19
C LEU A 578 7.55 -23.33 8.12
N GLN A 579 7.75 -22.12 8.63
CA GLN A 579 6.82 -21.00 8.58
C GLN A 579 7.43 -19.89 7.70
N PRO A 580 7.14 -19.87 6.38
CA PRO A 580 7.82 -19.02 5.42
C PRO A 580 7.33 -17.57 5.37
N TYR A 581 6.41 -17.14 6.25
CA TYR A 581 5.76 -15.82 6.15
C TYR A 581 6.71 -14.61 6.21
N LEU A 582 8.01 -14.78 6.50
CA LEU A 582 9.01 -13.72 6.40
C LEU A 582 9.91 -13.81 5.16
N GLN A 583 9.82 -14.88 4.34
CA GLN A 583 10.73 -15.10 3.20
C GLN A 583 10.75 -13.90 2.26
N ASN A 584 9.56 -13.40 1.88
CA ASN A 584 9.40 -12.22 1.05
C ASN A 584 8.97 -11.03 1.93
N THR A 585 9.93 -10.22 2.34
CA THR A 585 9.67 -9.07 3.22
C THR A 585 9.06 -7.91 2.43
N VAL A 586 7.81 -7.57 2.76
CA VAL A 586 7.16 -6.33 2.30
C VAL A 586 7.30 -5.28 3.40
N LEU A 587 7.98 -4.18 3.11
CA LEU A 587 8.10 -3.10 4.08
C LEU A 587 6.78 -2.34 4.24
N PRO A 588 6.35 -2.04 5.48
CA PRO A 588 5.12 -1.31 5.73
C PRO A 588 5.22 0.12 5.21
N LEU A 589 4.11 0.62 4.64
CA LEU A 589 3.94 2.02 4.27
C LEU A 589 3.01 2.72 5.26
N SER A 590 3.31 3.99 5.50
CA SER A 590 2.47 4.91 6.25
C SER A 590 1.28 5.32 5.38
N LYS A 591 0.28 5.97 5.99
CA LYS A 591 -0.83 6.60 5.24
C LYS A 591 -0.33 7.60 4.18
N ASP A 592 0.89 8.07 4.36
CA ASP A 592 1.58 8.96 3.46
C ASP A 592 2.28 8.25 2.28
N GLY A 593 2.19 6.93 2.15
CA GLY A 593 2.87 6.15 1.11
C GLY A 593 4.41 6.08 1.27
N ASN A 594 4.96 6.72 2.30
CA ASN A 594 6.36 6.57 2.72
C ASN A 594 6.51 5.33 3.60
N LEU A 595 7.72 4.77 3.71
CA LEU A 595 8.00 3.68 4.66
C LEU A 595 7.57 4.07 6.07
N ASP A 596 6.75 3.23 6.70
CA ASP A 596 6.26 3.46 8.07
C ASP A 596 7.33 3.04 9.08
N LEU A 597 8.14 4.02 9.48
CA LEU A 597 9.18 3.80 10.49
C LEU A 597 8.62 3.40 11.86
N SER A 598 7.31 3.56 12.12
CA SER A 598 6.72 3.13 13.41
C SER A 598 6.68 1.61 13.59
N TYR A 599 6.96 0.83 12.54
CA TYR A 599 7.16 -0.63 12.67
C TYR A 599 8.57 -0.99 13.15
N PHE A 600 9.52 -0.06 13.13
CA PHE A 600 10.90 -0.29 13.53
C PHE A 600 11.20 0.40 14.85
N THR A 601 12.22 -0.08 15.56
CA THR A 601 12.78 0.67 16.69
C THR A 601 13.58 1.86 16.19
N VAL A 602 14.06 2.69 17.12
CA VAL A 602 14.84 3.90 16.82
C VAL A 602 16.11 3.65 15.98
N ASP A 603 16.57 2.41 15.89
CA ASP A 603 17.73 1.99 15.09
C ASP A 603 17.41 1.57 13.65
N CYS A 604 16.14 1.54 13.24
CA CYS A 604 15.69 1.09 11.91
C CYS A 604 16.17 -0.31 11.49
N LEU A 605 16.53 -1.16 12.46
CA LEU A 605 16.99 -2.53 12.24
C LEU A 605 16.07 -3.50 12.96
N HIS A 606 15.86 -3.29 14.26
CA HIS A 606 14.96 -4.11 15.06
C HIS A 606 13.51 -3.66 14.91
N LEU A 607 12.59 -4.56 15.24
CA LEU A 607 11.15 -4.34 15.11
C LEU A 607 10.53 -3.80 16.40
N SER A 608 9.56 -2.91 16.24
CA SER A 608 8.76 -2.33 17.34
C SER A 608 7.72 -3.33 17.88
N GLU A 609 7.08 -3.00 19.01
CA GLU A 609 5.94 -3.75 19.56
C GLU A 609 4.81 -3.93 18.54
N ARG A 610 4.57 -2.91 17.70
CA ARG A 610 3.62 -2.97 16.59
C ARG A 610 3.96 -4.08 15.61
N ALA A 611 5.21 -4.11 15.15
CA ALA A 611 5.67 -5.12 14.20
C ALA A 611 5.72 -6.53 14.82
N HIS A 612 6.11 -6.63 16.09
CA HIS A 612 6.03 -7.88 16.85
C HIS A 612 4.59 -8.43 16.90
N SER A 613 3.60 -7.56 17.08
CA SER A 613 2.20 -7.96 17.10
C SER A 613 1.74 -8.52 15.74
N GLU A 614 2.12 -7.88 14.64
CA GLU A 614 1.83 -8.39 13.29
C GLU A 614 2.59 -9.69 12.97
N MET A 615 3.81 -9.87 13.46
CA MET A 615 4.55 -11.13 13.32
C MET A 615 3.86 -12.28 14.07
N ALA A 616 3.32 -12.02 15.25
CA ALA A 616 2.60 -13.03 16.03
C ALA A 616 1.33 -13.50 15.31
N ILE A 617 0.56 -12.57 14.73
CA ILE A 617 -0.62 -12.88 13.91
C ILE A 617 -0.21 -13.70 12.68
N ALA A 618 0.86 -13.28 11.99
CA ALA A 618 1.33 -13.97 10.80
C ALA A 618 1.81 -15.38 11.12
N LEU A 619 2.58 -15.60 12.19
CA LEU A 619 2.94 -16.95 12.63
C LEU A 619 1.71 -17.80 12.93
N TRP A 620 0.77 -17.29 13.73
CA TRP A 620 -0.44 -18.03 14.07
C TRP A 620 -1.23 -18.46 12.84
N ASN A 621 -1.49 -17.52 11.92
CA ASN A 621 -2.22 -17.82 10.69
C ASN A 621 -1.44 -18.79 9.80
N ASN A 622 -0.11 -18.65 9.71
CA ASN A 622 0.74 -19.54 8.91
C ASN A 622 0.79 -20.96 9.50
N MET A 623 0.67 -21.13 10.82
CA MET A 623 0.53 -22.44 11.45
C MET A 623 -0.76 -23.16 11.00
N LEU A 624 -1.86 -22.42 10.80
CA LEU A 624 -3.15 -22.98 10.37
C LEU A 624 -3.22 -23.31 8.87
N GLU A 625 -2.27 -22.82 8.07
CA GLU A 625 -2.20 -23.09 6.64
C GLU A 625 -1.61 -24.47 6.34
N PRO A 626 -2.15 -25.21 5.35
CA PRO A 626 -1.59 -26.50 4.96
C PRO A 626 -0.12 -26.42 4.54
N VAL A 627 0.68 -27.41 4.94
CA VAL A 627 2.07 -27.56 4.46
C VAL A 627 2.10 -27.59 2.93
N GLY A 628 3.03 -26.84 2.33
CA GLY A 628 3.11 -26.64 0.86
C GLY A 628 2.19 -25.57 0.28
N LYS A 629 1.27 -25.00 1.09
CA LYS A 629 0.40 -23.87 0.69
C LYS A 629 0.54 -22.66 1.63
N LYS A 630 1.58 -22.66 2.47
CA LYS A 630 1.83 -21.59 3.43
C LYS A 630 2.20 -20.28 2.72
N GLN A 631 1.64 -19.17 3.19
CA GLN A 631 1.97 -17.83 2.76
C GLN A 631 3.44 -17.52 3.07
N ALA A 632 4.16 -16.99 2.07
CA ALA A 632 5.59 -16.71 2.16
C ALA A 632 5.94 -15.22 2.38
N PHE A 633 4.98 -14.40 2.82
CA PHE A 633 5.14 -12.96 3.08
C PHE A 633 4.28 -12.52 4.26
N ASN A 634 4.59 -11.37 4.84
CA ASN A 634 3.78 -10.77 5.91
C ASN A 634 3.20 -9.43 5.45
N ASN A 635 1.92 -9.20 5.74
CA ASN A 635 1.27 -7.91 5.55
C ASN A 635 1.24 -7.13 6.86
N PHE A 636 2.21 -6.23 7.03
CA PHE A 636 2.32 -5.31 8.17
C PHE A 636 1.28 -4.17 8.08
N THR A 637 0.00 -4.51 8.20
CA THR A 637 -1.14 -3.57 8.28
C THR A 637 -1.87 -3.77 9.60
N TYR A 638 -2.05 -2.75 10.42
CA TYR A 638 -2.75 -2.95 11.69
C TYR A 638 -4.25 -3.21 11.47
N ASP A 639 -4.70 -4.40 11.85
CA ASP A 639 -6.11 -4.78 11.91
C ASP A 639 -6.31 -5.80 13.03
N ARG A 640 -7.19 -5.47 13.99
CA ARG A 640 -7.46 -6.29 15.17
C ARG A 640 -8.13 -7.61 14.84
N THR A 641 -8.77 -7.74 13.67
CA THR A 641 -9.62 -8.87 13.30
C THR A 641 -8.89 -9.98 12.53
N LYS A 642 -7.59 -9.82 12.26
CA LYS A 642 -6.80 -10.72 11.40
C LYS A 642 -6.58 -12.14 11.92
N ILE A 643 -6.80 -12.41 13.20
CA ILE A 643 -6.56 -13.74 13.78
C ILE A 643 -7.57 -14.72 13.16
N GLN A 644 -7.05 -15.72 12.46
CA GLN A 644 -7.87 -16.79 11.92
C GLN A 644 -8.18 -17.83 13.01
N CYS A 645 -9.32 -18.49 12.85
CA CYS A 645 -9.74 -19.56 13.73
C CYS A 645 -9.39 -20.92 13.12
N PRO A 646 -8.91 -21.88 13.91
CA PRO A 646 -8.76 -23.27 13.46
C PRO A 646 -10.10 -23.80 12.97
N SER A 647 -10.10 -24.55 11.87
CA SER A 647 -11.28 -25.25 11.36
C SER A 647 -11.21 -26.73 11.73
N GLU A 648 -12.33 -27.47 11.69
CA GLU A 648 -12.33 -28.93 11.91
C GLU A 648 -11.45 -29.70 10.91
N VAL A 649 -11.06 -29.08 9.79
CA VAL A 649 -10.18 -29.65 8.75
C VAL A 649 -8.73 -29.13 8.89
N SER A 650 -8.49 -28.15 9.75
CA SER A 650 -7.20 -27.48 9.95
C SER A 650 -6.65 -27.82 11.34
N GLU A 651 -6.19 -29.05 11.52
CA GLU A 651 -5.34 -29.42 12.67
C GLU A 651 -3.93 -28.80 12.48
N ILE A 652 -3.30 -28.33 13.57
CA ILE A 652 -2.08 -27.50 13.56
C ILE A 652 -0.82 -28.30 13.19
#